data_AF-A0A814JAT8-F1
#
_entry.id   AF-A0A814JAT8-F1
#
_cell.length_a   1.000
_cell.length_b   1.000
_cell.length_c   1.000
_cell.angle_alpha   90.00
_cell.angle_beta   90.00
_cell.angle_gamma   90.00
#
_symmetry.space_group_name_H-M   'P 1'
#
loop_
_entity.id
_entity.type
_entity.pdbx_description
1 polymer ?
#
loop_
_entity_poly.entity_id
_entity_poly.type
_entity_poly.pdbx_seq_one_letter_code
_entity_poly.pdbx_strand_id
1 'polypeptide(L)'
;MSTTSEKFHFVFSHELEDRIQIKIGSVDGERSQQSINDLFLSKNSSFVRNLNDTKHSEPYVICQVFSDGQPLCMPVQTSFKSFIDKWNWNEWLTLPLRYCDLPRHAILTFSIHEILSPTDIRIVGSTTISLFASDGTFRRGIYDLKLWPNIPPDVKFHSTTLGKIEPLINQEPIFNNYTNRNILTATDLQNNSKQITAKPPVITWNDESEYPILDELSRIAKLIKTQCDGHTIHQEWLEQLTLAKARSCLDIERSNSKSMLLLIEFARTMIEDNECVVLYFEPNFDDIINYPIGYTDSVVFDPELDLENIVESKHLKLARSGRKAMDKDLKPSREQRDKLTQILAYPPGQYLSIEEQDLVWKYRFFLSQHKKALAKFLQCVHWDKEEEVKQALDLLQQWVTMDTDDALELLGPTYHHPKVRSYAVSRLRQASDEDLLLYLLQLVQALRYERYDLINAYVVDAAGEEQNSLNSSSENYANVVVPSDSTSCDSTKSSSPEIDLSTFLIQRACEKPIIANYLFWYAYVECENNSSVKDKAITDMYQAFVERLSLTLKTKNEQTQQVRLSIEAQKKFVDKLVELTNIVKRVQGSAKVKEDKLRSLLLAGDDSPVRFNFLNFDPIPLPLDPEIKIRRIIPEKIRIFKSAKLPFLFVCETIQGEEYPIIFKYGDDLRQDQLILQIITLMDRILRKENIDLKLTPYKVLATSLKYGFVQFIESQPLQKILERNRTIRQYLQNKVNITNNDDPILNETGIPREMMDAYVKSSAGYCVVTYLLGVGDRHLDNLLLRDTGQLFHIDFGFIMGRDPKPLPQAMRVSKDMMEMLDENRLLDFLRHCFTAFIILRKHANVFANLFSLMLDANIPDIALERDKTVKKLLEKFRLDLDDEKAISYLKDLIDSSIGAIVPQFYDYLHNWSLAFR
;
A
#
# COMPACT_ATOMS: atom_id res chain seq x y z
N MET A 1 18.03 50.26 -42.05
CA MET A 1 17.98 49.94 -40.61
C MET A 1 18.11 48.44 -40.49
N SER A 2 19.21 47.96 -39.93
CA SER A 2 19.49 46.54 -39.71
C SER A 2 18.50 45.99 -38.68
N THR A 3 17.65 45.05 -39.10
CA THR A 3 16.91 44.18 -38.19
C THR A 3 17.91 43.31 -37.44
N THR A 4 18.30 43.71 -36.24
CA THR A 4 19.00 42.86 -35.28
C THR A 4 18.06 41.70 -34.96
N SER A 5 18.36 40.51 -35.50
CA SER A 5 17.72 39.28 -35.02
C SER A 5 18.21 39.04 -33.60
N GLU A 6 17.41 39.37 -32.59
CA GLU A 6 17.69 38.99 -31.22
C GLU A 6 17.73 37.46 -31.14
N LYS A 7 18.91 36.92 -30.82
CA LYS A 7 19.07 35.49 -30.57
C LYS A 7 18.65 35.25 -29.12
N PHE A 8 17.63 34.41 -28.91
CA PHE A 8 17.28 33.93 -27.58
C PHE A 8 18.28 32.85 -27.17
N HIS A 9 18.97 33.07 -26.05
CA HIS A 9 19.90 32.11 -25.48
C HIS A 9 19.18 31.29 -24.40
N PHE A 10 19.18 29.97 -24.54
CA PHE A 10 18.58 29.02 -23.59
C PHE A 10 19.68 28.17 -22.98
N VAL A 11 19.56 27.87 -21.69
CA VAL A 11 20.51 27.06 -20.94
C VAL A 11 19.73 26.09 -20.08
N PHE A 12 20.20 24.86 -19.95
CA PHE A 12 19.50 23.87 -19.15
C PHE A 12 19.82 24.00 -17.66
N SER A 13 18.84 23.72 -16.79
CA SER A 13 18.99 23.84 -15.34
C SER A 13 20.13 22.98 -14.79
N HIS A 14 20.34 21.77 -15.34
CA HIS A 14 21.43 20.87 -14.95
C HIS A 14 22.84 21.37 -15.30
N GLU A 15 22.98 22.30 -16.24
CA GLU A 15 24.26 22.86 -16.68
C GLU A 15 24.71 24.06 -15.81
N LEU A 16 23.85 24.52 -14.89
CA LEU A 16 24.07 25.70 -14.06
C LEU A 16 24.40 25.33 -12.62
N GLU A 17 25.65 25.56 -12.22
CA GLU A 17 26.14 25.34 -10.85
C GLU A 17 25.93 26.55 -9.93
N ASP A 18 25.45 27.68 -10.46
CA ASP A 18 25.22 28.90 -9.69
C ASP A 18 24.09 28.73 -8.66
N ARG A 19 24.18 29.47 -7.56
CA ARG A 19 23.16 29.50 -6.50
C ARG A 19 22.01 30.42 -6.86
N ILE A 20 20.81 30.05 -6.46
CA ILE A 20 19.60 30.82 -6.73
C ILE A 20 19.59 32.08 -5.85
N GLN A 21 19.33 33.23 -6.47
CA GLN A 21 19.22 34.52 -5.77
C GLN A 21 17.86 35.15 -5.97
N ILE A 22 17.29 35.64 -4.87
CA ILE A 22 15.95 36.24 -4.83
C ILE A 22 15.99 37.48 -3.97
N LYS A 23 15.48 38.58 -4.52
CA LYS A 23 15.37 39.84 -3.80
C LYS A 23 14.02 39.95 -3.13
N ILE A 24 14.03 40.28 -1.85
CA ILE A 24 12.83 40.67 -1.10
C ILE A 24 12.68 42.18 -1.16
N GLY A 25 11.58 42.66 -1.74
CA GLY A 25 11.27 44.08 -1.94
C GLY A 25 10.47 44.69 -0.79
N SER A 26 9.35 45.34 -1.12
CA SER A 26 8.39 45.91 -0.17
C SER A 26 7.17 45.02 0.07
N VAL A 27 6.51 45.23 1.20
CA VAL A 27 5.15 44.77 1.45
C VAL A 27 4.23 45.99 1.48
N ASP A 28 3.20 45.98 0.65
CA ASP A 28 2.21 47.05 0.53
C ASP A 28 0.78 46.49 0.77
N GLY A 29 -0.11 47.27 1.40
CA GLY A 29 -1.51 46.90 1.67
C GLY A 29 -1.99 47.24 3.10
N GLU A 30 -3.31 47.17 3.35
CA GLU A 30 -3.89 47.41 4.67
C GLU A 30 -3.90 46.14 5.56
N ARG A 31 -3.42 46.26 6.80
CA ARG A 31 -3.48 45.18 7.81
C ARG A 31 -4.90 45.13 8.40
N SER A 32 -5.62 44.03 8.22
CA SER A 32 -6.84 43.78 8.98
C SER A 32 -6.47 43.59 10.46
N GLN A 33 -6.72 44.59 11.31
CA GLN A 33 -6.55 44.45 12.75
C GLN A 33 -7.53 43.39 13.27
N GLN A 34 -7.01 42.42 14.03
CA GLN A 34 -7.86 41.45 14.75
C GLN A 34 -8.79 42.19 15.71
N SER A 35 -10.01 41.65 15.89
CA SER A 35 -10.97 42.22 16.80
C SER A 35 -10.41 42.22 18.22
N ILE A 36 -10.65 43.31 18.97
CA ILE A 36 -10.20 43.46 20.37
C ILE A 36 -10.60 42.24 21.23
N ASN A 37 -11.68 41.53 20.87
CA ASN A 37 -12.18 40.36 21.59
C ASN A 37 -11.28 39.12 21.49
N ASP A 38 -10.52 38.95 20.40
CA ASP A 38 -9.64 37.79 20.20
C ASP A 38 -8.34 37.90 21.03
N LEU A 39 -7.90 39.13 21.32
CA LEU A 39 -6.77 39.42 22.21
C LEU A 39 -7.09 39.10 23.69
N PHE A 40 -8.35 39.21 24.12
CA PHE A 40 -8.76 38.95 25.51
C PHE A 40 -8.80 37.46 25.90
N LEU A 41 -8.90 36.54 24.94
CA LEU A 41 -9.00 35.09 25.20
C LEU A 41 -7.62 34.41 25.35
N SER A 42 -6.54 35.06 24.92
CA SER A 42 -5.18 34.59 25.21
C SER A 42 -4.81 34.92 26.67
N LYS A 43 -4.61 33.90 27.50
CA LYS A 43 -4.23 34.07 28.91
C LYS A 43 -2.88 34.77 29.04
N ASN A 44 -2.90 36.09 29.29
CA ASN A 44 -1.93 36.84 30.11
C ASN A 44 -2.35 38.33 30.20
N SER A 45 -3.25 38.64 31.14
CA SER A 45 -3.94 39.93 31.26
C SER A 45 -3.15 41.03 31.99
N SER A 46 -1.82 41.00 32.05
CA SER A 46 -1.03 42.04 32.72
C SER A 46 -0.27 42.97 31.75
N PHE A 47 -0.19 42.64 30.46
CA PHE A 47 0.58 43.43 29.47
C PHE A 47 -0.28 44.30 28.54
N VAL A 48 -1.61 44.14 28.56
CA VAL A 48 -2.55 44.78 27.60
C VAL A 48 -2.74 46.29 27.82
N ARG A 49 -2.16 46.88 28.88
CA ARG A 49 -2.34 48.31 29.19
C ARG A 49 -1.39 49.27 28.46
N ASN A 50 -0.39 48.78 27.73
CA ASN A 50 0.61 49.60 27.01
C ASN A 50 0.53 49.47 25.46
N LEU A 51 -0.57 48.94 24.91
CA LEU A 51 -0.70 48.66 23.47
C LEU A 51 -1.06 49.88 22.58
N ASN A 52 -1.16 51.08 23.15
CA ASN A 52 -1.33 52.29 22.34
C ASN A 52 0.01 52.86 21.81
N ASP A 53 1.15 52.22 22.09
CA ASP A 53 2.48 52.73 21.70
C ASP A 53 3.38 51.72 20.95
N THR A 54 2.88 50.55 20.54
CA THR A 54 3.65 49.63 19.68
C THR A 54 3.49 50.00 18.21
N LYS A 55 4.08 51.14 17.82
CA LYS A 55 4.21 51.55 16.41
C LYS A 55 5.30 50.81 15.63
N HIS A 56 6.08 49.95 16.26
CA HIS A 56 7.22 49.30 15.61
C HIS A 56 7.25 47.80 15.89
N SER A 57 6.47 47.06 15.11
CA SER A 57 6.72 45.65 14.85
C SER A 57 7.92 45.54 13.92
N GLU A 58 8.94 44.76 14.29
CA GLU A 58 10.15 44.53 13.47
C GLU A 58 10.04 43.18 12.76
N PRO A 59 9.35 43.10 11.61
CA PRO A 59 9.19 41.84 10.90
C PRO A 59 10.45 41.42 10.17
N TYR A 60 10.54 40.13 9.91
CA TYR A 60 11.50 39.55 8.98
C TYR A 60 10.79 38.53 8.08
N VAL A 61 11.33 38.34 6.88
CA VAL A 61 10.80 37.37 5.92
C VAL A 61 11.66 36.13 5.94
N ILE A 62 11.03 34.96 6.08
CA ILE A 62 11.65 33.66 5.90
C ILE A 62 11.25 33.12 4.52
N CYS A 63 12.23 32.72 3.72
CA CYS A 63 12.01 32.01 2.47
C CYS A 63 12.63 30.61 2.52
N GLN A 64 11.91 29.64 1.97
CA GLN A 64 12.36 28.24 1.94
C GLN A 64 11.74 27.52 0.74
N VAL A 65 12.54 26.65 0.12
CA VAL A 65 12.14 25.86 -1.06
C VAL A 65 11.66 24.49 -0.63
N PHE A 66 10.54 24.05 -1.21
CA PHE A 66 9.93 22.74 -0.98
C PHE A 66 9.69 22.00 -2.29
N SER A 67 9.72 20.67 -2.26
CA SER A 67 9.19 19.80 -3.33
C SER A 67 8.36 18.71 -2.70
N ASP A 68 7.16 18.45 -3.24
CA ASP A 68 6.23 17.42 -2.74
C ASP A 68 5.98 17.45 -1.22
N GLY A 69 5.96 18.67 -0.66
CA GLY A 69 5.75 18.91 0.76
C GLY A 69 6.99 18.78 1.65
N GLN A 70 8.19 18.62 1.07
CA GLN A 70 9.45 18.47 1.80
C GLN A 70 10.40 19.64 1.57
N PRO A 71 11.05 20.16 2.62
CA PRO A 71 12.01 21.24 2.47
C PRO A 71 13.27 20.73 1.76
N LEU A 72 13.61 21.33 0.62
CA LEU A 72 14.86 21.01 -0.11
C LEU A 72 16.08 21.67 0.54
N CYS A 73 15.87 22.70 1.35
CA CYS A 73 16.95 23.45 1.97
C CYS A 73 16.57 24.07 3.31
N MET A 74 17.57 24.51 4.06
CA MET A 74 17.36 25.30 5.28
C MET A 74 16.68 26.64 4.94
N PRO A 75 15.80 27.15 5.83
CA PRO A 75 15.15 28.45 5.63
C PRO A 75 16.19 29.57 5.66
N VAL A 76 16.08 30.49 4.71
CA VAL A 76 16.88 31.72 4.65
C VAL A 76 16.00 32.87 5.10
N GLN A 77 16.53 33.75 5.95
CA GLN A 77 15.80 34.90 6.47
C GLN A 77 16.45 36.21 6.05
N THR A 78 15.64 37.25 5.92
CA THR A 78 16.12 38.62 5.71
C THR A 78 16.88 39.14 6.93
N SER A 79 17.79 40.09 6.69
CA SER A 79 18.41 40.87 7.76
C SER A 79 17.36 41.61 8.60
N PHE A 80 17.66 41.74 9.89
CA PHE A 80 16.82 42.48 10.81
C PHE A 80 16.86 43.98 10.51
N LYS A 81 15.68 44.61 10.36
CA LYS A 81 15.56 46.04 10.06
C LYS A 81 14.42 46.66 10.88
N SER A 82 14.64 47.86 11.40
CA SER A 82 13.60 48.67 12.03
C SER A 82 12.86 49.46 10.96
N PHE A 83 11.53 49.40 10.96
CA PHE A 83 10.67 50.07 9.98
C PHE A 83 9.86 51.19 10.64
N ILE A 84 9.79 52.34 9.97
CA ILE A 84 9.08 53.54 10.47
C ILE A 84 7.64 53.56 9.93
N ASP A 85 7.46 53.47 8.60
CA ASP A 85 6.14 53.61 7.96
C ASP A 85 5.79 52.47 6.99
N LYS A 86 6.77 51.83 6.34
CA LYS A 86 6.59 50.74 5.37
C LYS A 86 7.64 49.65 5.53
N TRP A 87 7.24 48.40 5.32
CA TRP A 87 8.16 47.26 5.30
C TRP A 87 8.85 47.15 3.94
N ASN A 88 10.11 47.54 3.87
CA ASN A 88 10.91 47.47 2.64
C ASN A 88 12.32 46.96 2.95
N TRP A 89 12.56 45.69 2.59
CA TRP A 89 13.87 45.06 2.80
C TRP A 89 14.86 45.42 1.70
N ASN A 90 14.42 45.39 0.44
CA ASN A 90 15.27 45.59 -0.75
C ASN A 90 16.59 44.79 -0.66
N GLU A 91 16.50 43.52 -0.26
CA GLU A 91 17.63 42.66 0.11
C GLU A 91 17.69 41.42 -0.78
N TRP A 92 18.87 41.12 -1.33
CA TRP A 92 19.11 39.88 -2.06
C TRP A 92 19.44 38.75 -1.10
N LEU A 93 18.62 37.70 -1.13
CA LEU A 93 18.84 36.44 -0.42
C LEU A 93 19.42 35.42 -1.39
N THR A 94 20.52 34.78 -0.99
CA THR A 94 21.08 33.64 -1.73
C THR A 94 20.61 32.36 -1.06
N LEU A 95 19.83 31.56 -1.79
CA LEU A 95 19.37 30.27 -1.31
C LEU A 95 20.52 29.26 -1.35
N PRO A 96 20.61 28.32 -0.38
CA PRO A 96 21.63 27.28 -0.37
C PRO A 96 21.27 26.12 -1.31
N LEU A 97 20.82 26.45 -2.53
CA LEU A 97 20.46 25.53 -3.61
C LEU A 97 21.00 26.07 -4.93
N ARG A 98 21.49 25.18 -5.79
CA ARG A 98 21.91 25.51 -7.15
C ARG A 98 20.77 25.28 -8.13
N TYR A 99 20.88 25.87 -9.32
CA TYR A 99 19.89 25.63 -10.39
C TYR A 99 19.79 24.15 -10.79
N CYS A 100 20.91 23.41 -10.75
CA CYS A 100 20.95 21.98 -11.07
C CYS A 100 20.31 21.08 -9.99
N ASP A 101 20.12 21.56 -8.76
CA ASP A 101 19.55 20.79 -7.66
C ASP A 101 18.01 20.92 -7.60
N LEU A 102 17.39 21.72 -8.48
CA LEU A 102 15.96 22.01 -8.42
C LEU A 102 15.12 21.01 -9.23
N PRO A 103 14.17 20.28 -8.59
CA PRO A 103 13.20 19.47 -9.30
C PRO A 103 12.12 20.34 -9.97
N ARG A 104 11.43 19.79 -10.98
CA ARG A 104 10.39 20.53 -11.73
C ARG A 104 9.29 21.11 -10.86
N HIS A 105 8.89 20.38 -9.82
CA HIS A 105 7.78 20.73 -8.94
C HIS A 105 8.20 21.62 -7.76
N ALA A 106 9.42 22.19 -7.78
CA ALA A 106 9.91 23.02 -6.69
C ALA A 106 9.07 24.28 -6.47
N ILE A 107 8.68 24.51 -5.22
CA ILE A 107 7.87 25.63 -4.73
C ILE A 107 8.69 26.45 -3.77
N LEU A 108 8.67 27.76 -3.96
CA LEU A 108 9.22 28.70 -3.03
C LEU A 108 8.13 29.27 -2.12
N THR A 109 8.36 29.19 -0.82
CA THR A 109 7.48 29.74 0.20
C THR A 109 8.08 31.00 0.80
N PHE A 110 7.21 31.95 1.16
CA PHE A 110 7.56 33.13 1.93
C PHE A 110 6.63 33.23 3.13
N SER A 111 7.19 33.51 4.29
CA SER A 111 6.42 33.78 5.50
C SER A 111 6.98 35.00 6.22
N ILE A 112 6.10 35.91 6.60
CA ILE A 112 6.47 37.13 7.32
C ILE A 112 6.20 36.91 8.79
N HIS A 113 7.23 37.07 9.61
CA HIS A 113 7.18 36.82 11.05
C HIS A 113 7.41 38.12 11.81
N GLU A 114 6.60 38.35 12.84
CA GLU A 114 6.66 39.49 13.76
C GLU A 114 7.07 38.99 15.15
N ILE A 115 8.05 39.65 15.76
CA ILE A 115 8.51 39.33 17.12
C ILE A 115 7.76 40.22 18.11
N LEU A 116 6.88 39.63 18.92
CA LEU A 116 6.11 40.35 19.96
C LEU A 116 6.79 40.26 21.33
N SER A 117 7.47 39.15 21.61
CA SER A 117 8.31 38.96 22.80
C SER A 117 9.43 37.97 22.49
N PRO A 118 10.46 37.83 23.35
CA PRO A 118 11.56 36.88 23.15
C PRO A 118 11.11 35.41 22.98
N THR A 119 9.88 35.09 23.36
CA THR A 119 9.29 33.74 23.28
C THR A 119 8.02 33.68 22.41
N ASP A 120 7.57 34.79 21.83
CA ASP A 120 6.32 34.85 21.05
C ASP A 120 6.59 35.48 19.67
N ILE A 121 6.63 34.62 18.65
CA ILE A 121 6.79 34.96 17.23
C ILE A 121 5.48 34.63 16.52
N ARG A 122 4.91 35.59 15.79
CA ARG A 122 3.65 35.39 15.07
C ARG A 122 3.83 35.55 13.56
N ILE A 123 3.14 34.70 12.81
CA ILE A 123 3.05 34.80 11.36
C ILE A 123 2.03 35.89 11.01
N VAL A 124 2.50 36.94 10.34
CA VAL A 124 1.65 38.02 9.82
C VAL A 124 0.93 37.55 8.55
N GLY A 125 1.65 36.86 7.67
CA GLY A 125 1.10 36.28 6.47
C GLY A 125 2.11 35.46 5.69
N SER A 126 1.61 34.63 4.78
CA SER A 126 2.43 33.74 3.97
C SER A 126 1.97 33.71 2.51
N THR A 127 2.86 33.30 1.62
CA THR A 127 2.57 33.13 0.20
C THR A 127 3.50 32.12 -0.43
N THR A 128 3.06 31.49 -1.52
CA THR A 128 3.83 30.46 -2.23
C THR A 128 3.80 30.65 -3.73
N ILE A 129 4.92 30.35 -4.41
CA ILE A 129 5.07 30.46 -5.86
C ILE A 129 5.92 29.30 -6.39
N SER A 130 5.56 28.72 -7.54
CA SER A 130 6.40 27.71 -8.21
C SER A 130 7.68 28.33 -8.76
N LEU A 131 8.83 27.67 -8.65
CA LEU A 131 10.10 28.18 -9.19
C LEU A 131 10.14 28.09 -10.73
N PHE A 132 9.52 27.04 -11.29
CA PHE A 132 9.33 26.89 -12.73
C PHE A 132 7.92 27.28 -13.17
N ALA A 133 7.79 27.91 -14.33
CA ALA A 133 6.51 28.17 -14.98
C ALA A 133 5.97 26.90 -15.68
N SER A 134 4.72 26.95 -16.15
CA SER A 134 4.07 25.81 -16.81
C SER A 134 4.80 25.35 -18.07
N ASP A 135 5.47 26.26 -18.78
CA ASP A 135 6.31 26.00 -19.95
C ASP A 135 7.70 25.43 -19.60
N GLY A 136 8.08 25.40 -18.32
CA GLY A 136 9.36 24.88 -17.85
C GLY A 136 10.50 25.85 -17.80
N THR A 137 10.21 27.13 -18.01
CA THR A 137 11.17 28.20 -17.79
C THR A 137 11.28 28.51 -16.31
N PHE A 138 12.51 28.72 -15.81
CA PHE A 138 12.70 29.25 -14.47
C PHE A 138 12.19 30.70 -14.40
N ARG A 139 11.48 31.05 -13.34
CA ARG A 139 10.88 32.39 -13.21
C ARG A 139 11.95 33.46 -13.07
N ARG A 140 11.72 34.60 -13.75
CA ARG A 140 12.64 35.74 -13.80
C ARG A 140 11.91 37.08 -13.76
N GLY A 141 12.59 38.08 -13.22
CA GLY A 141 12.08 39.43 -13.07
C GLY A 141 11.21 39.61 -11.82
N ILE A 142 10.43 40.68 -11.82
CA ILE A 142 9.70 41.19 -10.66
C ILE A 142 8.30 40.59 -10.60
N TYR A 143 7.87 40.18 -9.41
CA TYR A 143 6.53 39.63 -9.13
C TYR A 143 5.92 40.29 -7.89
N ASP A 144 4.63 40.60 -7.98
CA ASP A 144 3.77 40.98 -6.84
C ASP A 144 2.98 39.74 -6.39
N LEU A 145 3.21 39.27 -5.17
CA LEU A 145 2.57 38.06 -4.62
C LEU A 145 1.51 38.42 -3.58
N LYS A 146 0.32 37.83 -3.68
CA LYS A 146 -0.72 37.96 -2.64
C LYS A 146 -0.28 37.25 -1.36
N LEU A 147 -0.31 37.98 -0.24
CA LEU A 147 -0.08 37.43 1.10
C LEU A 147 -1.41 37.02 1.74
N TRP A 148 -1.44 35.79 2.24
CA TRP A 148 -2.57 35.24 2.99
C TRP A 148 -2.38 35.54 4.48
N PRO A 149 -3.29 36.29 5.12
CA PRO A 149 -3.08 36.79 6.47
C PRO A 149 -3.22 35.68 7.52
N ASN A 150 -2.29 35.63 8.48
CA ASN A 150 -2.30 34.72 9.64
C ASN A 150 -2.36 33.20 9.34
N ILE A 151 -1.98 32.76 8.13
CA ILE A 151 -1.96 31.34 7.74
C ILE A 151 -0.50 30.93 7.44
N PRO A 152 -0.03 29.74 7.86
CA PRO A 152 1.28 29.24 7.46
C PRO A 152 1.32 28.87 5.96
N PRO A 153 2.48 28.93 5.29
CA PRO A 153 2.56 28.64 3.85
C PRO A 153 2.19 27.18 3.56
N ASP A 154 1.34 26.95 2.57
CA ASP A 154 0.99 25.60 2.10
C ASP A 154 2.03 25.10 1.09
N VAL A 155 2.73 24.03 1.47
CA VAL A 155 3.91 23.48 0.78
C VAL A 155 3.56 22.49 -0.35
N LYS A 156 2.26 22.30 -0.65
CA LYS A 156 1.79 21.44 -1.73
C LYS A 156 1.90 22.13 -3.09
N PHE A 157 2.14 21.35 -4.15
CA PHE A 157 2.20 21.84 -5.53
C PHE A 157 0.94 22.62 -5.95
N HIS A 158 -0.23 22.13 -5.52
CA HIS A 158 -1.49 22.87 -5.57
C HIS A 158 -1.74 23.55 -4.21
N SER A 159 -1.05 24.66 -3.98
CA SER A 159 -1.09 25.39 -2.71
C SER A 159 -2.37 26.20 -2.52
N THR A 160 -2.94 26.12 -1.32
CA THR A 160 -4.05 26.97 -0.85
C THR A 160 -3.62 28.41 -0.54
N THR A 161 -2.32 28.68 -0.40
CA THR A 161 -1.73 30.01 -0.17
C THR A 161 -1.02 30.54 -1.42
N LEU A 162 -1.58 30.30 -2.60
CA LEU A 162 -0.97 30.66 -3.88
C LEU A 162 -0.84 32.19 -4.02
N GLY A 163 0.38 32.66 -4.33
CA GLY A 163 0.68 34.09 -4.47
C GLY A 163 0.30 34.68 -5.82
N LYS A 164 0.33 33.87 -6.88
CA LYS A 164 -0.05 34.25 -8.24
C LYS A 164 -1.36 33.54 -8.61
N ILE A 165 -2.45 34.29 -8.80
CA ILE A 165 -3.70 33.72 -9.29
C ILE A 165 -3.54 33.45 -10.79
N GLU A 166 -3.56 32.18 -11.20
CA GLU A 166 -3.61 31.82 -12.62
C GLU A 166 -5.06 31.96 -13.11
N PRO A 167 -5.32 32.58 -14.28
CA PRO A 167 -6.66 32.64 -14.83
C PRO A 167 -7.13 31.21 -15.09
N LEU A 168 -8.29 30.84 -14.51
CA LEU A 168 -8.98 29.57 -14.74
C LEU A 168 -9.37 29.47 -16.22
N ILE A 169 -8.47 28.98 -17.05
CA ILE A 169 -8.75 28.55 -18.42
C ILE A 169 -8.24 27.12 -18.58
N ASN A 170 -9.23 26.22 -18.73
CA ASN A 170 -9.19 24.84 -19.22
C ASN A 170 -9.05 23.70 -18.18
N GLN A 171 -10.22 23.23 -17.74
CA GLN A 171 -10.54 21.80 -17.77
C GLN A 171 -10.36 21.26 -19.21
N GLU A 172 -9.81 20.05 -19.33
CA GLU A 172 -9.15 19.41 -20.49
C GLU A 172 -9.91 19.36 -21.85
N PRO A 173 -9.23 18.96 -22.95
CA PRO A 173 -9.30 17.54 -23.34
C PRO A 173 -8.05 16.94 -24.04
N ILE A 174 -7.82 15.63 -23.81
CA ILE A 174 -7.37 14.59 -24.76
C ILE A 174 -6.13 14.91 -25.62
N PHE A 175 -4.97 14.33 -25.26
CA PHE A 175 -3.93 13.97 -26.24
C PHE A 175 -3.84 12.45 -26.36
N ASN A 176 -4.56 11.89 -27.32
CA ASN A 176 -4.19 10.65 -27.97
C ASN A 176 -4.29 10.86 -29.49
N ASN A 177 -3.30 10.30 -30.18
CA ASN A 177 -3.09 10.26 -31.63
C ASN A 177 -2.38 11.49 -32.21
N TYR A 178 -1.14 11.30 -32.68
CA TYR A 178 -0.79 11.32 -34.11
C TYR A 178 0.72 11.10 -34.29
N THR A 179 1.14 9.83 -34.35
CA THR A 179 2.17 9.42 -35.32
C THR A 179 1.52 9.39 -36.71
N ASN A 180 1.82 10.37 -37.57
CA ASN A 180 2.08 10.23 -39.01
C ASN A 180 1.88 11.56 -39.76
N ARG A 181 3.00 12.05 -40.30
CA ARG A 181 3.22 12.57 -41.66
C ARG A 181 2.24 13.56 -42.33
N ASN A 182 2.92 14.56 -42.93
CA ASN A 182 2.65 15.28 -44.18
C ASN A 182 2.04 16.68 -44.08
N ILE A 183 2.89 17.67 -44.40
CA ILE A 183 2.72 18.75 -45.38
C ILE A 183 1.27 18.99 -45.81
N LEU A 184 0.74 20.20 -45.57
CA LEU A 184 0.14 21.08 -46.60
C LEU A 184 -0.26 22.44 -45.99
N THR A 185 -0.37 23.41 -46.90
CA THR A 185 -0.25 24.87 -46.73
C THR A 185 -1.53 25.61 -46.34
N ALA A 186 -1.35 26.88 -45.98
CA ALA A 186 -2.37 27.86 -45.62
C ALA A 186 -3.42 28.09 -46.73
N THR A 187 -4.65 27.58 -46.55
CA THR A 187 -5.84 28.09 -47.29
C THR A 187 -7.21 27.86 -46.68
N ASP A 188 -7.39 27.23 -45.52
CA ASP A 188 -8.76 26.85 -45.07
C ASP A 188 -9.21 27.58 -43.80
N LEU A 189 -9.25 28.92 -43.90
CA LEU A 189 -10.11 29.77 -43.08
C LEU A 189 -11.36 30.09 -43.89
N GLN A 190 -12.49 29.43 -43.61
CA GLN A 190 -13.84 30.01 -43.63
C GLN A 190 -14.93 28.94 -43.41
N ASN A 191 -15.96 29.32 -42.65
CA ASN A 191 -17.27 28.67 -42.48
C ASN A 191 -17.40 27.65 -41.33
N ASN A 192 -17.86 28.10 -40.16
CA ASN A 192 -19.31 28.08 -39.87
C ASN A 192 -19.62 28.54 -38.44
N SER A 193 -20.56 29.46 -38.37
CA SER A 193 -21.22 29.96 -37.18
C SER A 193 -22.57 29.24 -36.99
N LYS A 194 -22.88 28.81 -35.76
CA LYS A 194 -24.19 28.95 -35.05
C LYS A 194 -24.45 27.82 -34.01
N GLN A 195 -24.64 28.29 -32.76
CA GLN A 195 -25.51 27.84 -31.66
C GLN A 195 -25.90 26.36 -31.50
N ILE A 196 -25.71 25.83 -30.27
CA ILE A 196 -26.75 25.19 -29.42
C ILE A 196 -26.30 25.24 -27.94
N THR A 197 -27.28 25.47 -27.07
CA THR A 197 -27.27 25.81 -25.65
C THR A 197 -27.30 24.59 -24.70
N ALA A 198 -26.54 24.60 -23.59
CA ALA A 198 -26.90 24.02 -22.29
C ALA A 198 -25.92 24.46 -21.19
N LYS A 199 -26.42 24.94 -20.04
CA LYS A 199 -25.64 25.38 -18.86
C LYS A 199 -25.23 24.18 -17.97
N PRO A 200 -24.00 24.14 -17.42
CA PRO A 200 -23.67 23.40 -16.20
C PRO A 200 -23.70 24.32 -14.96
N PRO A 201 -23.63 23.77 -13.72
CA PRO A 201 -24.31 24.33 -12.56
C PRO A 201 -23.53 25.44 -11.85
N VAL A 202 -24.30 26.29 -11.18
CA VAL A 202 -23.84 27.37 -10.30
C VAL A 202 -23.21 26.76 -9.03
N ILE A 203 -21.91 27.00 -8.84
CA ILE A 203 -21.27 26.90 -7.52
C ILE A 203 -21.12 28.33 -7.03
N THR A 204 -21.92 28.72 -6.03
CA THR A 204 -21.87 30.03 -5.40
C THR A 204 -20.65 30.09 -4.48
N TRP A 205 -19.68 30.93 -4.81
CA TRP A 205 -18.63 31.39 -3.89
C TRP A 205 -18.99 32.82 -3.46
N ASN A 206 -19.20 33.01 -2.16
CA ASN A 206 -19.48 34.32 -1.58
C ASN A 206 -18.17 35.13 -1.54
N ASP A 207 -17.97 36.00 -2.54
CA ASP A 207 -17.36 37.35 -2.47
C ASP A 207 -16.91 37.78 -3.88
N GLU A 208 -17.86 38.21 -4.71
CA GLU A 208 -17.65 38.63 -6.11
C GLU A 208 -17.07 40.06 -6.29
N SER A 209 -16.58 40.74 -5.24
CA SER A 209 -16.15 42.15 -5.36
C SER A 209 -14.64 42.41 -5.52
N GLU A 210 -13.76 41.41 -5.39
CA GLU A 210 -12.29 41.62 -5.49
C GLU A 210 -11.65 41.10 -6.79
N TYR A 211 -12.34 40.24 -7.54
CA TYR A 211 -11.79 39.55 -8.71
C TYR A 211 -11.42 40.44 -9.92
N PRO A 212 -12.14 41.54 -10.25
CA PRO A 212 -11.78 42.37 -11.40
C PRO A 212 -10.44 43.11 -11.24
N ILE A 213 -10.04 43.39 -9.99
CA ILE A 213 -8.87 44.24 -9.66
C ILE A 213 -7.56 43.44 -9.79
N LEU A 214 -7.54 42.17 -9.37
CA LEU A 214 -6.33 41.32 -9.47
C LEU A 214 -6.03 40.88 -10.93
N ASP A 215 -7.05 40.76 -11.77
CA ASP A 215 -6.88 40.43 -13.19
C ASP A 215 -6.29 41.62 -13.97
N GLU A 216 -6.71 42.84 -13.64
CA GLU A 216 -6.18 44.07 -14.22
C GLU A 216 -4.72 44.36 -13.76
N LEU A 217 -4.39 44.10 -12.49
CA LEU A 217 -3.00 44.15 -11.98
C LEU A 217 -2.09 43.17 -12.72
N SER A 218 -2.56 41.94 -12.95
CA SER A 218 -1.83 40.91 -13.69
C SER A 218 -1.67 41.26 -15.17
N ARG A 219 -2.69 41.87 -15.78
CA ARG A 219 -2.69 42.35 -17.17
C ARG A 219 -1.69 43.50 -17.36
N ILE A 220 -1.68 44.48 -16.46
CA ILE A 220 -0.76 45.63 -16.49
C ILE A 220 0.69 45.17 -16.25
N ALA A 221 0.94 44.27 -15.31
CA ALA A 221 2.27 43.70 -15.07
C ALA A 221 2.80 42.91 -16.29
N LYS A 222 1.92 42.18 -16.98
CA LYS A 222 2.27 41.46 -18.22
C LYS A 222 2.59 42.42 -19.36
N LEU A 223 1.85 43.53 -19.50
CA LEU A 223 2.11 44.59 -20.48
C LEU A 223 3.46 45.30 -20.23
N ILE A 224 3.77 45.61 -18.97
CA ILE A 224 5.06 46.18 -18.56
C ILE A 224 6.19 45.21 -18.91
N LYS A 225 6.03 43.91 -18.62
CA LYS A 225 7.00 42.86 -18.94
C LYS A 225 7.24 42.75 -20.44
N THR A 226 6.19 42.64 -21.25
CA THR A 226 6.31 42.59 -22.72
C THR A 226 6.96 43.83 -23.33
N GLN A 227 6.81 44.99 -22.68
CA GLN A 227 7.39 46.24 -23.14
C GLN A 227 8.84 46.42 -22.68
N CYS A 228 9.21 45.94 -21.49
CA CYS A 228 10.60 45.84 -21.03
C CYS A 228 11.40 44.78 -21.79
N ASP A 229 10.73 43.73 -22.29
CA ASP A 229 11.31 42.66 -23.10
C ASP A 229 11.48 43.08 -24.59
N GLY A 230 11.23 44.35 -24.96
CA GLY A 230 11.60 44.91 -26.28
C GLY A 230 10.64 44.66 -27.45
N HIS A 231 9.42 44.15 -27.22
CA HIS A 231 8.55 43.65 -28.31
C HIS A 231 7.71 44.73 -29.05
N THR A 232 8.01 46.02 -28.91
CA THR A 232 7.25 47.13 -29.54
C THR A 232 8.15 48.22 -30.13
N ILE A 233 7.65 48.96 -31.13
CA ILE A 233 8.41 49.95 -31.91
C ILE A 233 9.07 51.00 -31.00
N HIS A 234 10.38 51.18 -31.21
CA HIS A 234 11.27 51.88 -30.29
C HIS A 234 11.11 53.42 -30.34
N GLN A 235 10.65 54.01 -29.24
CA GLN A 235 10.77 55.45 -28.95
C GLN A 235 11.00 55.62 -27.44
N GLU A 236 12.27 55.78 -27.04
CA GLU A 236 12.70 55.82 -25.63
C GLU A 236 11.92 56.81 -24.75
N TRP A 237 11.62 58.00 -25.24
CA TRP A 237 10.89 59.01 -24.46
C TRP A 237 9.42 58.63 -24.23
N LEU A 238 8.79 57.95 -25.20
CA LEU A 238 7.41 57.48 -25.11
C LEU A 238 7.34 56.22 -24.24
N GLU A 239 8.33 55.33 -24.31
CA GLU A 239 8.47 54.17 -23.43
C GLU A 239 8.65 54.57 -21.97
N GLN A 240 9.50 55.57 -21.68
CA GLN A 240 9.67 56.10 -20.33
C GLN A 240 8.38 56.69 -19.76
N LEU A 241 7.61 57.44 -20.58
CA LEU A 241 6.30 57.97 -20.18
C LEU A 241 5.25 56.86 -20.01
N THR A 242 5.25 55.84 -20.88
CA THR A 242 4.29 54.72 -20.84
C THR A 242 4.59 53.82 -19.63
N LEU A 243 5.85 53.53 -19.34
CA LEU A 243 6.29 52.82 -18.14
C LEU A 243 6.00 53.62 -16.87
N ALA A 244 6.25 54.94 -16.87
CA ALA A 244 5.90 55.79 -15.74
C ALA A 244 4.39 55.85 -15.50
N LYS A 245 3.57 55.91 -16.57
CA LYS A 245 2.11 55.88 -16.49
C LYS A 245 1.59 54.51 -16.05
N ALA A 246 2.15 53.42 -16.56
CA ALA A 246 1.78 52.06 -16.19
C ALA A 246 2.15 51.74 -14.73
N ARG A 247 3.33 52.19 -14.27
CA ARG A 247 3.72 52.14 -12.85
C ARG A 247 2.79 52.98 -11.98
N SER A 248 2.43 54.19 -12.42
CA SER A 248 1.45 55.03 -11.71
C SER A 248 0.06 54.39 -11.65
N CYS A 249 -0.41 53.71 -12.69
CA CYS A 249 -1.68 52.96 -12.66
C CYS A 249 -1.58 51.74 -11.72
N LEU A 250 -0.45 51.03 -11.73
CA LEU A 250 -0.20 49.91 -10.81
C LEU A 250 -0.24 50.38 -9.35
N ASP A 251 0.37 51.53 -9.04
CA ASP A 251 0.36 52.11 -7.69
C ASP A 251 -1.03 52.60 -7.24
N ILE A 252 -1.87 53.06 -8.18
CA ILE A 252 -3.27 53.41 -7.91
C ILE A 252 -4.11 52.15 -7.62
N GLU A 253 -3.98 51.11 -8.42
CA GLU A 253 -4.68 49.83 -8.20
C GLU A 253 -4.20 49.11 -6.93
N ARG A 254 -2.91 49.19 -6.60
CA ARG A 254 -2.35 48.74 -5.31
C ARG A 254 -3.00 49.43 -4.13
N SER A 255 -3.19 50.75 -4.22
CA SER A 255 -3.83 51.57 -3.16
C SER A 255 -5.33 51.28 -3.00
N ASN A 256 -5.99 50.75 -4.04
CA ASN A 256 -7.40 50.35 -4.00
C ASN A 256 -7.62 48.91 -3.52
N SER A 257 -6.57 48.08 -3.48
CA SER A 257 -6.65 46.68 -3.07
C SER A 257 -6.63 46.53 -1.54
N LYS A 258 -7.54 45.73 -0.97
CA LYS A 258 -7.61 45.43 0.48
C LYS A 258 -6.67 44.30 0.93
N SER A 259 -5.91 43.72 0.01
CA SER A 259 -5.01 42.58 0.25
C SER A 259 -3.57 43.05 0.44
N MET A 260 -2.80 42.36 1.31
CA MET A 260 -1.36 42.59 1.42
C MET A 260 -0.61 41.93 0.24
N LEU A 261 0.35 42.64 -0.35
CA LEU A 261 1.16 42.20 -1.49
C LEU A 261 2.64 42.23 -1.14
N LEU A 262 3.37 41.16 -1.44
CA LEU A 262 4.83 41.05 -1.29
C LEU A 262 5.51 41.19 -2.65
N LEU A 263 6.38 42.18 -2.80
CA LEU A 263 7.21 42.37 -3.98
C LEU A 263 8.47 41.49 -3.90
N ILE A 264 8.70 40.66 -4.91
CA ILE A 264 9.93 39.87 -5.04
C ILE A 264 10.56 40.04 -6.43
N GLU A 265 11.87 39.85 -6.54
CA GLU A 265 12.60 39.88 -7.81
C GLU A 265 13.52 38.65 -7.92
N PHE A 266 13.34 37.86 -8.98
CA PHE A 266 14.24 36.76 -9.32
C PHE A 266 15.43 37.27 -10.13
N ALA A 267 16.64 36.82 -9.78
CA ALA A 267 17.86 37.18 -10.50
C ALA A 267 17.80 36.74 -11.97
N ARG A 268 18.40 37.55 -12.85
CA ARG A 268 18.60 37.22 -14.26
C ARG A 268 19.92 36.48 -14.42
N THR A 269 19.91 35.38 -15.16
CA THR A 269 21.12 34.57 -15.43
C THR A 269 21.84 35.13 -16.65
N MET A 270 23.11 35.52 -16.48
CA MET A 270 23.96 36.05 -17.53
C MET A 270 25.08 35.06 -17.82
N ILE A 271 25.22 34.60 -19.08
CA ILE A 271 26.32 33.74 -19.52
C ILE A 271 27.02 34.44 -20.68
N GLU A 272 28.34 34.63 -20.58
CA GLU A 272 29.16 35.29 -21.61
C GLU A 272 28.55 36.62 -22.10
N ASP A 273 28.12 37.47 -21.15
CA ASP A 273 27.47 38.77 -21.38
C ASP A 273 26.10 38.76 -22.09
N ASN A 274 25.48 37.58 -22.28
CA ASN A 274 24.11 37.45 -22.82
C ASN A 274 23.12 36.97 -21.74
N GLU A 275 21.92 37.58 -21.71
CA GLU A 275 20.82 37.12 -20.83
C GLU A 275 20.27 35.79 -21.33
N CYS A 276 20.32 34.76 -20.50
CA CYS A 276 19.89 33.40 -20.85
C CYS A 276 18.62 32.99 -20.10
N VAL A 277 17.75 32.24 -20.78
CA VAL A 277 16.56 31.61 -20.18
C VAL A 277 16.93 30.23 -19.66
N VAL A 278 16.72 29.99 -18.37
CA VAL A 278 16.95 28.66 -17.78
C VAL A 278 15.73 27.76 -18.05
N LEU A 279 15.97 26.63 -18.70
CA LEU A 279 14.97 25.59 -18.98
C LEU A 279 15.22 24.38 -18.09
N TYR A 280 14.17 23.87 -17.46
CA TYR A 280 14.29 22.63 -16.70
C TYR A 280 14.63 21.45 -17.61
N PHE A 281 15.69 20.71 -17.28
CA PHE A 281 16.06 19.46 -17.93
C PHE A 281 16.82 18.58 -16.95
N GLU A 282 16.40 17.32 -16.84
CA GLU A 282 17.00 16.32 -15.97
C GLU A 282 17.30 15.06 -16.81
N PRO A 283 18.59 14.70 -17.00
CA PRO A 283 18.93 13.44 -17.66
C PRO A 283 18.55 12.27 -16.72
N ASN A 284 17.77 11.32 -17.24
CA ASN A 284 17.35 10.08 -16.55
C ASN A 284 16.21 10.22 -15.51
N PHE A 285 15.18 11.04 -15.82
CA PHE A 285 13.97 11.16 -14.99
C PHE A 285 13.25 9.82 -14.71
N ASP A 286 13.45 8.80 -15.55
CA ASP A 286 12.84 7.48 -15.39
C ASP A 286 13.49 6.61 -14.28
N ASP A 287 14.69 6.95 -13.80
CA ASP A 287 15.45 6.10 -12.85
C ASP A 287 15.37 6.55 -11.38
N ILE A 288 14.91 7.78 -11.08
CA ILE A 288 15.02 8.39 -9.73
C ILE A 288 13.74 8.29 -8.89
N ILE A 289 12.61 7.83 -9.44
CA ILE A 289 11.32 7.72 -8.71
C ILE A 289 11.27 6.45 -7.82
N ASN A 290 12.27 6.21 -6.97
CA ASN A 290 12.26 5.09 -6.02
C ASN A 290 12.83 5.50 -4.65
N TYR A 291 12.22 6.49 -3.98
CA TYR A 291 12.31 6.59 -2.52
C TYR A 291 10.95 6.95 -1.90
N PRO A 292 10.42 6.14 -0.97
CA PRO A 292 9.27 6.49 -0.16
C PRO A 292 9.75 7.35 1.02
N ILE A 293 9.31 8.60 1.12
CA ILE A 293 9.63 9.39 2.31
C ILE A 293 8.64 9.11 3.44
N GLY A 294 9.14 8.47 4.50
CA GLY A 294 8.48 8.35 5.79
C GLY A 294 8.83 9.53 6.70
N TYR A 295 7.82 10.11 7.35
CA TYR A 295 7.96 11.09 8.42
C TYR A 295 8.15 10.39 9.78
N THR A 296 9.12 10.87 10.59
CA THR A 296 8.97 11.05 12.05
C THR A 296 9.85 12.20 12.55
N ASP A 297 9.37 12.90 13.58
CA ASP A 297 9.92 14.11 14.20
C ASP A 297 11.43 14.11 14.53
N SER A 298 12.03 15.29 14.29
CA SER A 298 13.35 15.77 14.74
C SER A 298 14.48 14.73 14.80
N VAL A 299 14.99 14.36 13.63
CA VAL A 299 16.36 13.88 13.47
C VAL A 299 17.07 14.89 12.57
N VAL A 300 18.25 15.37 12.98
CA VAL A 300 19.13 16.16 12.14
C VAL A 300 19.38 15.35 10.86
N PHE A 301 18.88 15.83 9.72
CA PHE A 301 19.12 15.21 8.42
C PHE A 301 20.61 15.31 8.13
N ASP A 302 21.29 14.18 8.15
CA ASP A 302 22.67 14.05 7.69
C ASP A 302 22.63 13.83 6.16
N PRO A 303 23.08 14.81 5.35
CA PRO A 303 23.08 14.68 3.90
C PRO A 303 23.98 13.54 3.38
N GLU A 304 24.82 12.95 4.24
CA GLU A 304 25.70 11.83 3.90
C GLU A 304 25.08 10.44 4.15
N LEU A 305 23.92 10.34 4.81
CA LEU A 305 23.30 9.04 5.14
C LEU A 305 22.79 8.26 3.90
N ASP A 306 22.45 8.95 2.81
CA ASP A 306 21.94 8.35 1.57
C ASP A 306 22.91 8.47 0.38
N LEU A 307 24.12 9.01 0.60
CA LEU A 307 25.21 8.95 -0.37
C LEU A 307 25.93 7.61 -0.23
N GLU A 308 26.21 6.94 -1.34
CA GLU A 308 27.06 5.74 -1.34
C GLU A 308 28.37 6.10 -0.64
N ASN A 309 28.63 5.51 0.53
CA ASN A 309 29.83 5.84 1.29
C ASN A 309 31.05 5.39 0.47
N ILE A 310 31.67 6.35 -0.20
CA ILE A 310 32.75 6.10 -1.18
C ILE A 310 33.93 5.40 -0.48
N VAL A 311 34.14 5.66 0.82
CA VAL A 311 35.16 5.00 1.63
C VAL A 311 34.80 3.53 1.86
N GLU A 312 33.54 3.23 2.17
CA GLU A 312 33.04 1.87 2.36
C GLU A 312 32.97 1.08 1.05
N SER A 313 32.42 1.65 -0.02
CA SER A 313 32.42 1.03 -1.36
C SER A 313 33.83 0.78 -1.87
N LYS A 314 34.80 1.68 -1.58
CA LYS A 314 36.22 1.47 -1.87
C LYS A 314 36.83 0.39 -0.97
N HIS A 315 36.56 0.39 0.33
CA HIS A 315 37.03 -0.63 1.27
C HIS A 315 36.54 -2.03 0.87
N LEU A 316 35.27 -2.15 0.52
CA LEU A 316 34.63 -3.36 0.06
C LEU A 316 35.22 -3.85 -1.28
N LYS A 317 35.39 -2.94 -2.25
CA LYS A 317 36.07 -3.23 -3.52
C LYS A 317 37.50 -3.72 -3.28
N LEU A 318 38.24 -3.12 -2.36
CA LEU A 318 39.61 -3.55 -2.00
C LEU A 318 39.61 -4.90 -1.26
N ALA A 319 38.68 -5.12 -0.33
CA ALA A 319 38.56 -6.35 0.44
C ALA A 319 38.19 -7.55 -0.45
N ARG A 320 37.37 -7.33 -1.50
CA ARG A 320 36.89 -8.37 -2.43
C ARG A 320 37.80 -8.58 -3.65
N SER A 321 38.43 -7.53 -4.18
CA SER A 321 39.28 -7.57 -5.40
C SER A 321 40.53 -8.48 -5.25
N GLY A 322 41.03 -8.65 -4.02
CA GLY A 322 42.21 -9.50 -3.76
C GLY A 322 41.96 -11.01 -3.63
N ARG A 323 40.72 -11.52 -3.73
CA ARG A 323 40.35 -12.88 -3.26
C ARG A 323 39.98 -13.89 -4.36
N LYS A 324 40.77 -13.95 -5.46
CA LYS A 324 40.42 -14.77 -6.64
C LYS A 324 40.66 -16.29 -6.51
N ALA A 325 41.30 -16.83 -5.46
CA ALA A 325 41.59 -18.27 -5.39
C ALA A 325 41.72 -18.96 -4.01
N MET A 326 41.91 -18.23 -2.89
CA MET A 326 42.25 -18.86 -1.60
C MET A 326 41.06 -19.21 -0.68
N ASP A 327 39.82 -18.87 -1.07
CA ASP A 327 38.66 -18.90 -0.16
C ASP A 327 37.97 -20.27 0.01
N LYS A 328 38.27 -21.28 -0.83
CA LYS A 328 37.48 -22.53 -0.88
C LYS A 328 37.58 -23.38 0.39
N ASP A 329 38.72 -23.36 1.07
CA ASP A 329 38.97 -24.16 2.28
C ASP A 329 38.92 -23.34 3.58
N LEU A 330 38.51 -22.06 3.50
CA LEU A 330 38.46 -21.16 4.66
C LEU A 330 37.32 -21.53 5.60
N LYS A 331 37.69 -21.93 6.83
CA LYS A 331 36.74 -22.22 7.91
C LYS A 331 36.70 -21.08 8.93
N PRO A 332 35.51 -20.62 9.36
CA PRO A 332 35.40 -19.56 10.36
C PRO A 332 35.93 -20.01 11.73
N SER A 333 36.51 -19.08 12.48
CA SER A 333 36.86 -19.26 13.90
C SER A 333 35.61 -19.40 14.78
N ARG A 334 35.76 -19.80 16.05
CA ARG A 334 34.62 -19.96 16.98
C ARG A 334 33.78 -18.67 17.08
N GLU A 335 34.44 -17.54 17.33
CA GLU A 335 33.77 -16.23 17.42
C GLU A 335 33.07 -15.83 16.11
N GLN A 336 33.68 -16.13 14.97
CA GLN A 336 33.08 -15.84 13.66
C GLN A 336 31.90 -16.76 13.36
N ARG A 337 31.91 -18.01 13.82
CA ARG A 337 30.75 -18.92 13.72
C ARG A 337 29.60 -18.44 14.58
N ASP A 338 29.87 -17.98 15.79
CA ASP A 338 28.83 -17.47 16.69
C ASP A 338 28.17 -16.22 16.06
N LYS A 339 28.97 -15.30 15.50
CA LYS A 339 28.46 -14.15 14.73
C LYS A 339 27.66 -14.57 13.48
N LEU A 340 28.17 -15.50 12.68
CA LEU A 340 27.44 -16.01 11.51
C LEU A 340 26.11 -16.67 11.92
N THR A 341 26.08 -17.41 13.03
CA THR A 341 24.86 -18.04 13.54
C THR A 341 23.84 -16.99 13.97
N GLN A 342 24.29 -15.90 14.59
CA GLN A 342 23.44 -14.76 14.93
C GLN A 342 22.85 -14.09 13.67
N ILE A 343 23.68 -13.84 12.65
CA ILE A 343 23.24 -13.27 11.36
C ILE A 343 22.20 -14.16 10.68
N LEU A 344 22.40 -15.49 10.70
CA LEU A 344 21.46 -16.45 10.12
C LEU A 344 20.14 -16.55 10.90
N ALA A 345 20.11 -16.11 12.15
CA ALA A 345 18.91 -16.05 12.97
C ALA A 345 18.11 -14.75 12.75
N TYR A 346 18.64 -13.77 12.01
CA TYR A 346 17.92 -12.55 11.71
C TYR A 346 16.66 -12.83 10.90
N PRO A 347 15.56 -12.10 11.18
CA PRO A 347 14.33 -12.26 10.43
C PRO A 347 14.51 -11.98 8.93
N PRO A 348 13.64 -12.56 8.09
CA PRO A 348 13.57 -12.23 6.67
C PRO A 348 13.37 -10.73 6.45
N GLY A 349 14.08 -10.16 5.48
CA GLY A 349 14.00 -8.73 5.15
C GLY A 349 14.80 -7.77 6.05
N GLN A 350 15.47 -8.23 7.11
CA GLN A 350 16.41 -7.39 7.85
C GLN A 350 17.68 -7.14 7.01
N TYR A 351 18.02 -5.86 6.82
CA TYR A 351 19.26 -5.45 6.16
C TYR A 351 20.48 -5.81 7.01
N LEU A 352 21.50 -6.35 6.33
CA LEU A 352 22.79 -6.67 6.93
C LEU A 352 23.71 -5.45 6.86
N SER A 353 24.43 -5.17 7.94
CA SER A 353 25.51 -4.19 7.91
C SER A 353 26.63 -4.63 6.97
N ILE A 354 27.45 -3.69 6.49
CA ILE A 354 28.51 -3.96 5.51
C ILE A 354 29.55 -4.97 6.07
N GLU A 355 29.88 -4.86 7.36
CA GLU A 355 30.78 -5.82 8.03
C GLU A 355 30.21 -7.25 8.04
N GLU A 356 28.91 -7.38 8.32
CA GLU A 356 28.20 -8.65 8.29
C GLU A 356 28.12 -9.20 6.86
N GLN A 357 27.85 -8.33 5.87
CA GLN A 357 27.83 -8.72 4.45
C GLN A 357 29.20 -9.24 3.99
N ASP A 358 30.28 -8.56 4.38
CA ASP A 358 31.64 -9.00 4.05
C ASP A 358 32.04 -10.29 4.77
N LEU A 359 31.55 -10.50 5.99
CA LEU A 359 31.74 -11.76 6.71
C LEU A 359 31.02 -12.92 6.02
N VAL A 360 29.78 -12.72 5.58
CA VAL A 360 28.99 -13.70 4.82
C VAL A 360 29.65 -13.99 3.47
N TRP A 361 30.07 -12.95 2.74
CA TRP A 361 30.77 -13.09 1.46
C TRP A 361 32.11 -13.83 1.60
N LYS A 362 32.88 -13.55 2.66
CA LYS A 362 34.15 -14.23 2.95
C LYS A 362 33.97 -15.73 3.15
N TYR A 363 32.93 -16.14 3.88
CA TYR A 363 32.68 -17.55 4.20
C TYR A 363 31.64 -18.21 3.28
N ARG A 364 31.39 -17.65 2.08
CA ARG A 364 30.39 -18.15 1.12
C ARG A 364 30.48 -19.64 0.80
N PHE A 365 31.68 -20.18 0.63
CA PHE A 365 31.87 -21.62 0.36
C PHE A 365 31.52 -22.50 1.57
N PHE A 366 31.84 -22.04 2.79
CA PHE A 366 31.42 -22.72 4.02
C PHE A 366 29.90 -22.64 4.20
N LEU A 367 29.31 -21.47 3.95
CA LEU A 367 27.87 -21.24 4.04
C LEU A 367 27.07 -21.99 2.98
N SER A 368 27.69 -22.38 1.86
CA SER A 368 27.03 -23.17 0.80
C SER A 368 26.45 -24.51 1.30
N GLN A 369 26.95 -25.03 2.42
CA GLN A 369 26.46 -26.23 3.07
C GLN A 369 25.23 -25.98 3.98
N HIS A 370 24.93 -24.72 4.29
CA HIS A 370 23.83 -24.32 5.16
C HIS A 370 22.64 -23.81 4.33
N LYS A 371 21.51 -24.51 4.41
CA LYS A 371 20.27 -24.17 3.67
C LYS A 371 19.79 -22.74 3.90
N LYS A 372 19.71 -22.33 5.17
CA LYS A 372 19.17 -21.03 5.60
C LYS A 372 20.07 -19.84 5.26
N ALA A 373 21.31 -20.10 4.84
CA ALA A 373 22.27 -19.05 4.54
C ALA A 373 22.15 -18.47 3.13
N LEU A 374 21.44 -19.15 2.22
CA LEU A 374 21.37 -18.74 0.82
C LEU A 374 20.72 -17.36 0.62
N ALA A 375 19.57 -17.10 1.26
CA ALA A 375 18.87 -15.83 1.15
C ALA A 375 19.75 -14.67 1.64
N LYS A 376 20.36 -14.82 2.82
CA LYS A 376 21.30 -13.85 3.38
C LYS A 376 22.54 -13.64 2.50
N PHE A 377 23.09 -14.71 1.92
CA PHE A 377 24.20 -14.61 0.97
C PHE A 377 23.82 -13.79 -0.27
N LEU A 378 22.64 -14.05 -0.86
CA LEU A 378 22.17 -13.34 -2.04
C LEU A 378 21.91 -11.84 -1.79
N GLN A 379 21.58 -11.46 -0.55
CA GLN A 379 21.49 -10.05 -0.14
C GLN A 379 22.86 -9.34 -0.10
N CYS A 380 23.96 -10.08 0.05
CA CYS A 380 25.32 -9.50 0.13
C CYS A 380 25.99 -9.30 -1.25
N VAL A 381 25.32 -9.73 -2.34
CA VAL A 381 25.86 -9.70 -3.70
C VAL A 381 25.59 -8.35 -4.36
N HIS A 382 26.65 -7.76 -4.92
CA HIS A 382 26.55 -6.56 -5.74
C HIS A 382 26.17 -6.95 -7.18
N TRP A 383 24.88 -6.81 -7.52
CA TRP A 383 24.33 -7.21 -8.81
C TRP A 383 24.76 -6.32 -9.98
N ASP A 384 25.37 -5.17 -9.70
CA ASP A 384 26.02 -4.24 -10.64
C ASP A 384 27.38 -4.74 -11.14
N LYS A 385 28.02 -5.69 -10.43
CA LYS A 385 29.37 -6.18 -10.77
C LYS A 385 29.33 -7.58 -11.40
N GLU A 386 29.66 -7.65 -12.69
CA GLU A 386 29.66 -8.92 -13.44
C GLU A 386 30.50 -10.04 -12.81
N GLU A 387 31.67 -9.73 -12.23
CA GLU A 387 32.53 -10.74 -11.58
C GLU A 387 31.88 -11.34 -10.32
N GLU A 388 31.18 -10.53 -9.51
CA GLU A 388 30.48 -11.01 -8.30
C GLU A 388 29.22 -11.79 -8.69
N VAL A 389 28.46 -11.29 -9.68
CA VAL A 389 27.27 -11.95 -10.23
C VAL A 389 27.62 -13.34 -10.76
N LYS A 390 28.68 -13.46 -11.56
CA LYS A 390 29.10 -14.77 -12.11
C LYS A 390 29.44 -15.77 -10.99
N GLN A 391 30.19 -15.35 -9.97
CA GLN A 391 30.51 -16.20 -8.82
C GLN A 391 29.27 -16.60 -8.01
N ALA A 392 28.34 -15.67 -7.79
CA ALA A 392 27.12 -15.93 -7.06
C ALA A 392 26.23 -16.93 -7.81
N LEU A 393 26.12 -16.83 -9.12
CA LEU A 393 25.35 -17.75 -9.96
C LEU A 393 25.98 -19.15 -10.03
N ASP A 394 27.31 -19.24 -10.13
CA ASP A 394 28.04 -20.52 -10.09
C ASP A 394 27.85 -21.21 -8.72
N LEU A 395 27.86 -20.43 -7.64
CA LEU A 395 27.61 -20.93 -6.29
C LEU A 395 26.16 -21.32 -6.06
N LEU A 396 25.19 -20.60 -6.63
CA LEU A 396 23.77 -20.91 -6.53
C LEU A 396 23.46 -22.33 -7.04
N GLN A 397 24.14 -22.78 -8.10
CA GLN A 397 24.01 -24.14 -8.63
C GLN A 397 24.61 -25.22 -7.73
N GLN A 398 25.60 -24.85 -6.91
CA GLN A 398 26.32 -25.76 -6.01
C GLN A 398 25.78 -25.72 -4.57
N TRP A 399 24.93 -24.73 -4.25
CA TRP A 399 24.37 -24.54 -2.92
C TRP A 399 23.45 -25.70 -2.54
N VAL A 400 23.46 -26.09 -1.27
CA VAL A 400 22.52 -27.08 -0.75
C VAL A 400 21.08 -26.59 -0.98
N THR A 401 20.22 -27.48 -1.47
CA THR A 401 18.84 -27.14 -1.82
C THR A 401 18.08 -26.52 -0.63
N MET A 402 17.60 -25.29 -0.82
CA MET A 402 16.77 -24.55 0.12
C MET A 402 15.38 -25.18 0.29
N ASP A 403 14.76 -25.07 1.46
CA ASP A 403 13.40 -25.59 1.67
C ASP A 403 12.35 -24.73 0.92
N THR A 404 11.18 -25.30 0.60
CA THR A 404 10.16 -24.62 -0.24
C THR A 404 9.66 -23.31 0.37
N ASP A 405 9.54 -23.29 1.70
CA ASP A 405 8.93 -22.17 2.44
C ASP A 405 9.90 -20.98 2.54
N ASP A 406 11.20 -21.28 2.61
CA ASP A 406 12.27 -20.28 2.59
C ASP A 406 12.44 -19.68 1.18
N ALA A 407 12.14 -20.44 0.12
CA ALA A 407 12.22 -19.96 -1.26
C ALA A 407 11.21 -18.82 -1.57
N LEU A 408 10.14 -18.68 -0.77
CA LEU A 408 9.20 -17.56 -0.87
C LEU A 408 9.89 -16.22 -0.59
N GLU A 409 10.93 -16.18 0.26
CA GLU A 409 11.70 -14.96 0.53
C GLU A 409 12.37 -14.44 -0.75
N LEU A 410 12.88 -15.35 -1.59
CA LEU A 410 13.56 -15.02 -2.85
C LEU A 410 12.63 -14.44 -3.93
N LEU A 411 11.32 -14.48 -3.72
CA LEU A 411 10.33 -13.87 -4.61
C LEU A 411 9.92 -12.46 -4.18
N GLY A 412 10.40 -11.99 -3.02
CA GLY A 412 10.12 -10.65 -2.51
C GLY A 412 10.83 -9.52 -3.27
N PRO A 413 10.58 -8.26 -2.85
CA PRO A 413 11.10 -7.07 -3.52
C PRO A 413 12.62 -6.94 -3.48
N THR A 414 13.32 -7.63 -2.56
CA THR A 414 14.78 -7.55 -2.46
C THR A 414 15.51 -8.26 -3.61
N TYR A 415 14.85 -9.19 -4.32
CA TYR A 415 15.51 -10.08 -5.27
C TYR A 415 14.90 -9.94 -6.67
N HIS A 416 15.57 -9.14 -7.52
CA HIS A 416 15.12 -8.85 -8.89
C HIS A 416 15.80 -9.73 -9.96
N HIS A 417 16.94 -10.34 -9.66
CA HIS A 417 17.72 -11.03 -10.69
C HIS A 417 16.98 -12.29 -11.22
N PRO A 418 16.77 -12.42 -12.56
CA PRO A 418 15.94 -13.50 -13.14
C PRO A 418 16.36 -14.92 -12.73
N LYS A 419 17.67 -15.20 -12.66
CA LYS A 419 18.17 -16.53 -12.26
C LYS A 419 17.90 -16.87 -10.79
N VAL A 420 17.87 -15.88 -9.90
CA VAL A 420 17.52 -16.10 -8.49
C VAL A 420 16.04 -16.43 -8.38
N ARG A 421 15.19 -15.68 -9.09
CA ARG A 421 13.75 -15.94 -9.14
C ARG A 421 13.43 -17.28 -9.79
N SER A 422 14.12 -17.63 -10.88
CA SER A 422 13.95 -18.94 -11.54
C SER A 422 14.39 -20.09 -10.64
N TYR A 423 15.45 -19.91 -9.84
CA TYR A 423 15.80 -20.86 -8.78
C TYR A 423 14.66 -21.02 -7.77
N ALA A 424 14.08 -19.92 -7.29
CA ALA A 424 12.93 -19.97 -6.37
C ALA A 424 11.72 -20.71 -6.99
N VAL A 425 11.39 -20.43 -8.25
CA VAL A 425 10.34 -21.14 -9.01
C VAL A 425 10.66 -22.64 -9.16
N SER A 426 11.94 -22.99 -9.37
CA SER A 426 12.36 -24.41 -9.42
C SER A 426 12.14 -25.14 -8.09
N ARG A 427 12.27 -24.43 -6.95
CA ARG A 427 11.94 -24.96 -5.61
C ARG A 427 10.43 -25.11 -5.45
N LEU A 428 9.64 -24.11 -5.86
CA LEU A 428 8.17 -24.17 -5.82
C LEU A 428 7.60 -25.30 -6.68
N ARG A 429 8.26 -25.68 -7.77
CA ARG A 429 7.84 -26.84 -8.58
C ARG A 429 7.85 -28.16 -7.79
N GLN A 430 8.66 -28.25 -6.73
CA GLN A 430 8.71 -29.44 -5.87
C GLN A 430 7.63 -29.44 -4.79
N ALA A 431 6.95 -28.30 -4.58
CA ALA A 431 5.87 -28.19 -3.61
C ALA A 431 4.62 -28.98 -4.05
N SER A 432 3.88 -29.48 -3.06
CA SER A 432 2.58 -30.12 -3.31
C SER A 432 1.55 -29.09 -3.75
N ASP A 433 0.50 -29.53 -4.46
CA ASP A 433 -0.59 -28.64 -4.88
C ASP A 433 -1.30 -27.99 -3.67
N GLU A 434 -1.37 -28.70 -2.54
CA GLU A 434 -1.93 -28.17 -1.29
C GLU A 434 -1.08 -27.05 -0.69
N ASP A 435 0.25 -27.22 -0.67
CA ASP A 435 1.18 -26.17 -0.22
C ASP A 435 1.11 -24.97 -1.16
N LEU A 436 1.03 -25.21 -2.47
CA LEU A 436 0.91 -24.16 -3.47
C LEU A 436 -0.38 -23.35 -3.28
N LEU A 437 -1.52 -24.00 -3.02
CA LEU A 437 -2.78 -23.32 -2.71
C LEU A 437 -2.67 -22.46 -1.45
N LEU A 438 -1.92 -22.91 -0.42
CA LEU A 438 -1.69 -22.12 0.79
C LEU A 438 -0.81 -20.89 0.58
N TYR A 439 0.02 -20.85 -0.47
CA TYR A 439 0.88 -19.70 -0.78
C TYR A 439 0.40 -18.90 -1.99
N LEU A 440 -0.67 -19.35 -2.66
CA LEU A 440 -1.11 -18.81 -3.94
C LEU A 440 -1.42 -17.32 -3.88
N LEU A 441 -2.03 -16.84 -2.79
CA LEU A 441 -2.30 -15.41 -2.61
C LEU A 441 -1.00 -14.59 -2.63
N GLN A 442 0.03 -15.04 -1.92
CA GLN A 442 1.33 -14.38 -1.85
C GLN A 442 2.10 -14.50 -3.16
N LEU A 443 1.97 -15.62 -3.87
CA LEU A 443 2.58 -15.80 -5.19
C LEU A 443 1.96 -14.88 -6.24
N VAL A 444 0.64 -14.63 -6.17
CA VAL A 444 -0.01 -13.61 -7.01
C VAL A 444 0.56 -12.24 -6.70
N GLN A 445 0.73 -11.87 -5.42
CA GLN A 445 1.35 -10.59 -5.08
C GLN A 445 2.83 -10.50 -5.51
N ALA A 446 3.56 -11.61 -5.50
CA ALA A 446 4.95 -11.65 -5.96
C ALA A 446 5.12 -11.36 -7.47
N LEU A 447 4.05 -11.41 -8.27
CA LEU A 447 4.06 -11.01 -9.68
C LEU A 447 4.38 -9.51 -9.85
N ARG A 448 4.08 -8.68 -8.85
CA ARG A 448 4.43 -7.25 -8.81
C ARG A 448 5.94 -6.99 -8.93
N TYR A 449 6.76 -7.97 -8.57
CA TYR A 449 8.21 -7.86 -8.59
C TYR A 449 8.85 -8.60 -9.78
N GLU A 450 8.04 -9.15 -10.69
CA GLU A 450 8.52 -9.72 -11.95
C GLU A 450 8.74 -8.66 -13.03
N ARG A 451 9.49 -9.02 -14.06
CA ARG A 451 9.70 -8.17 -15.22
C ARG A 451 8.42 -8.13 -16.07
N TYR A 452 7.79 -6.95 -16.15
CA TYR A 452 6.52 -6.77 -16.87
C TYR A 452 6.63 -7.05 -18.36
N ASP A 453 7.79 -6.80 -18.98
CA ASP A 453 8.05 -7.12 -20.39
C ASP A 453 7.74 -8.59 -20.72
N LEU A 454 8.10 -9.50 -19.82
CA LEU A 454 7.91 -10.94 -20.01
C LEU A 454 6.43 -11.34 -19.90
N ILE A 455 5.64 -10.61 -19.10
CA ILE A 455 4.20 -10.87 -18.95
C ILE A 455 3.45 -10.33 -20.18
N ASN A 456 3.85 -9.14 -20.67
CA ASN A 456 3.21 -8.45 -21.77
C ASN A 456 3.56 -9.01 -23.16
N ALA A 457 4.78 -9.54 -23.35
CA ALA A 457 5.23 -10.07 -24.63
C ALA A 457 4.33 -11.19 -25.20
N TYR A 458 3.78 -12.06 -24.33
CA TYR A 458 2.92 -13.17 -24.76
C TYR A 458 1.55 -12.74 -25.29
N VAL A 459 1.05 -11.56 -24.94
CA VAL A 459 -0.26 -11.06 -25.42
C VAL A 459 -0.16 -10.60 -26.88
N VAL A 460 1.00 -10.08 -27.30
CA VAL A 460 1.24 -9.57 -28.65
C VAL A 460 1.27 -10.68 -29.69
N ASP A 461 1.94 -11.80 -29.38
CA ASP A 461 2.01 -12.97 -30.28
C ASP A 461 0.63 -13.62 -30.49
N ALA A 462 -0.19 -13.66 -29.44
CA ALA A 462 -1.53 -14.22 -29.49
C ALA A 462 -2.54 -13.37 -30.28
N ALA A 463 -2.47 -12.05 -30.17
CA ALA A 463 -3.30 -11.13 -30.92
C ALA A 463 -2.96 -11.14 -32.42
N GLY A 464 -1.71 -11.47 -32.78
CA GLY A 464 -1.28 -11.68 -34.16
C GLY A 464 -1.85 -12.96 -34.82
N GLU A 465 -2.13 -14.00 -34.03
CA GLU A 465 -2.70 -15.26 -34.53
C GLU A 465 -4.22 -15.18 -34.77
N GLU A 466 -4.98 -14.38 -34.01
CA GLU A 466 -6.44 -14.22 -34.21
C GLU A 466 -6.81 -13.51 -35.53
N GLN A 467 -5.86 -12.84 -36.22
CA GLN A 467 -6.10 -12.26 -37.55
C GLN A 467 -5.78 -13.21 -38.72
N ASN A 468 -5.10 -14.33 -38.48
CA ASN A 468 -4.65 -15.25 -39.54
C ASN A 468 -5.43 -16.58 -39.60
N SER A 469 -6.42 -16.81 -38.72
CA SER A 469 -7.24 -18.03 -38.73
C SER A 469 -8.39 -17.98 -39.74
N LEU A 470 -8.07 -17.76 -41.02
CA LEU A 470 -8.92 -18.02 -42.18
C LEU A 470 -8.01 -18.38 -43.36
N ASN A 471 -7.19 -19.43 -43.22
CA ASN A 471 -6.80 -20.32 -44.33
C ASN A 471 -5.86 -21.46 -43.87
N SER A 472 -6.18 -22.64 -44.37
CA SER A 472 -5.38 -23.87 -44.42
C SER A 472 -5.39 -24.81 -43.21
N SER A 473 -5.49 -26.08 -43.58
CA SER A 473 -5.83 -27.26 -42.82
C SER A 473 -4.60 -28.08 -42.44
N SER A 474 -4.71 -28.72 -41.27
CA SER A 474 -4.05 -29.97 -40.85
C SER A 474 -2.56 -29.94 -40.47
N GLU A 475 -2.34 -30.45 -39.25
CA GLU A 475 -1.14 -31.14 -38.74
C GLU A 475 0.14 -30.33 -38.48
N ASN A 476 0.31 -29.89 -37.21
CA ASN A 476 1.51 -30.15 -36.38
C ASN A 476 1.40 -29.42 -35.02
N TYR A 477 0.82 -30.09 -34.02
CA TYR A 477 0.85 -29.65 -32.61
C TYR A 477 2.01 -30.33 -31.88
N ALA A 478 3.14 -29.63 -31.79
CA ALA A 478 4.13 -29.73 -30.71
C ALA A 478 5.33 -28.86 -31.09
N ASN A 479 5.38 -27.61 -30.60
CA ASN A 479 6.63 -26.95 -30.21
C ASN A 479 6.29 -25.62 -29.55
N VAL A 480 6.47 -25.57 -28.24
CA VAL A 480 6.62 -24.34 -27.47
C VAL A 480 7.94 -23.72 -27.93
N VAL A 481 7.89 -22.68 -28.75
CA VAL A 481 9.07 -21.91 -29.16
C VAL A 481 9.34 -20.84 -28.10
N VAL A 482 10.42 -21.05 -27.35
CA VAL A 482 11.08 -20.01 -26.55
C VAL A 482 11.91 -19.15 -27.53
N PRO A 483 11.97 -17.81 -27.37
CA PRO A 483 12.82 -16.98 -28.23
C PRO A 483 14.28 -17.40 -28.06
N SER A 484 14.91 -17.83 -29.15
CA SER A 484 16.31 -18.24 -29.18
C SER A 484 17.21 -17.01 -29.29
N ASP A 485 17.95 -16.69 -28.22
CA ASP A 485 19.13 -15.82 -28.31
C ASP A 485 20.25 -16.53 -29.07
N SER A 486 20.62 -15.97 -30.21
CA SER A 486 21.77 -16.41 -31.00
C SER A 486 23.04 -15.70 -30.53
N THR A 487 23.91 -16.39 -29.78
CA THR A 487 25.38 -16.29 -29.91
C THR A 487 26.11 -17.44 -29.19
N SER A 488 26.51 -18.43 -30.01
CA SER A 488 27.66 -19.36 -29.95
C SER A 488 28.25 -19.92 -28.62
N CYS A 489 28.20 -21.26 -28.55
CA CYS A 489 29.16 -22.27 -28.05
C CYS A 489 29.71 -22.21 -26.61
N ASP A 490 29.32 -23.17 -25.75
CA ASP A 490 30.11 -24.37 -25.45
C ASP A 490 29.31 -25.40 -24.60
N SER A 491 29.83 -26.63 -24.54
CA SER A 491 29.12 -27.88 -24.26
C SER A 491 28.95 -28.29 -22.79
N THR A 492 27.83 -28.99 -22.50
CA THR A 492 27.54 -29.90 -21.36
C THR A 492 27.32 -29.32 -19.94
N LYS A 493 26.05 -29.16 -19.55
CA LYS A 493 25.38 -29.68 -18.33
C LYS A 493 23.90 -29.27 -18.34
N SER A 494 23.02 -30.15 -17.90
CA SER A 494 21.55 -30.04 -17.95
C SER A 494 21.01 -28.77 -17.28
N SER A 495 20.70 -27.72 -18.06
CA SER A 495 19.92 -26.58 -17.59
C SER A 495 18.45 -26.82 -17.90
N SER A 496 17.62 -26.96 -16.86
CA SER A 496 16.17 -26.82 -16.99
C SER A 496 15.85 -25.46 -17.62
N PRO A 497 14.84 -25.35 -18.51
CA PRO A 497 14.46 -24.08 -19.10
C PRO A 497 14.15 -23.07 -17.99
N GLU A 498 14.74 -21.87 -18.10
CA GLU A 498 14.49 -20.77 -17.18
C GLU A 498 13.00 -20.39 -17.29
N ILE A 499 12.24 -20.70 -16.24
CA ILE A 499 10.79 -20.44 -16.18
C ILE A 499 10.55 -19.39 -15.11
N ASP A 500 9.84 -18.35 -15.50
CA ASP A 500 9.35 -17.25 -14.66
C ASP A 500 8.12 -17.67 -13.84
N LEU A 501 7.79 -16.90 -12.80
CA LEU A 501 6.69 -17.22 -11.90
C LEU A 501 5.36 -17.18 -12.64
N SER A 502 5.15 -16.18 -13.52
CA SER A 502 3.90 -16.04 -14.26
C SER A 502 3.61 -17.28 -15.13
N THR A 503 4.59 -17.77 -15.89
CA THR A 503 4.47 -18.98 -16.71
C THR A 503 4.27 -20.22 -15.84
N PHE A 504 4.97 -20.34 -14.71
CA PHE A 504 4.80 -21.47 -13.78
C PHE A 504 3.38 -21.54 -13.21
N LEU A 505 2.82 -20.43 -12.75
CA LEU A 505 1.47 -20.37 -12.18
C LEU A 505 0.41 -20.74 -13.23
N ILE A 506 0.54 -20.23 -14.47
CA ILE A 506 -0.38 -20.56 -15.56
C ILE A 506 -0.28 -22.04 -15.94
N GLN A 507 0.94 -22.60 -16.02
CA GLN A 507 1.11 -24.04 -16.30
C GLN A 507 0.42 -24.91 -15.26
N ARG A 508 0.58 -24.59 -13.96
CA ARG A 508 -0.09 -25.30 -12.85
C ARG A 508 -1.60 -25.12 -12.86
N ALA A 509 -2.09 -23.92 -13.18
CA ALA A 509 -3.52 -23.66 -13.33
C ALA A 509 -4.15 -24.53 -14.44
N CYS A 510 -3.44 -24.75 -15.55
CA CYS A 510 -3.91 -25.65 -16.60
C CYS A 510 -3.99 -27.13 -16.17
N GLU A 511 -3.16 -27.55 -15.21
CA GLU A 511 -3.15 -28.92 -14.70
C GLU A 511 -4.22 -29.14 -13.61
N LYS A 512 -4.54 -28.10 -12.83
CA LYS A 512 -5.42 -28.18 -11.67
C LYS A 512 -6.51 -27.10 -11.71
N PRO A 513 -7.78 -27.46 -11.98
CA PRO A 513 -8.89 -26.52 -12.03
C PRO A 513 -9.09 -25.68 -10.76
N ILE A 514 -8.81 -26.26 -9.58
CA ILE A 514 -8.92 -25.58 -8.28
C ILE A 514 -7.94 -24.41 -8.20
N ILE A 515 -6.69 -24.63 -8.66
CA ILE A 515 -5.67 -23.58 -8.71
C ILE A 515 -6.09 -22.50 -9.72
N ALA A 516 -6.59 -22.88 -10.89
CA ALA A 516 -7.08 -21.91 -11.88
C ALA A 516 -8.18 -21.01 -11.34
N ASN A 517 -9.14 -21.57 -10.59
CA ASN A 517 -10.22 -20.81 -9.96
C ASN A 517 -9.67 -19.73 -9.00
N TYR A 518 -8.85 -20.13 -8.02
CA TYR A 518 -8.32 -19.18 -7.05
C TYR A 518 -7.32 -18.20 -7.66
N LEU A 519 -6.46 -18.65 -8.59
CA LEU A 519 -5.52 -17.80 -9.31
C LEU A 519 -6.25 -16.69 -10.07
N PHE A 520 -7.34 -17.04 -10.78
CA PHE A 520 -8.17 -16.07 -11.46
C PHE A 520 -8.75 -15.04 -10.49
N TRP A 521 -9.43 -15.48 -9.43
CA TRP A 521 -10.08 -14.55 -8.50
C TRP A 521 -9.09 -13.66 -7.75
N TYR A 522 -7.93 -14.19 -7.35
CA TYR A 522 -6.89 -13.40 -6.67
C TYR A 522 -6.29 -12.33 -7.59
N ALA A 523 -5.98 -12.67 -8.85
CA ALA A 523 -5.47 -11.69 -9.81
C ALA A 523 -6.55 -10.69 -10.25
N TYR A 524 -7.80 -11.16 -10.43
CA TYR A 524 -8.91 -10.32 -10.90
C TYR A 524 -9.26 -9.20 -9.91
N VAL A 525 -9.17 -9.45 -8.61
CA VAL A 525 -9.40 -8.42 -7.58
C VAL A 525 -8.37 -7.30 -7.67
N GLU A 526 -7.12 -7.62 -8.01
CA GLU A 526 -6.06 -6.62 -8.14
C GLU A 526 -6.22 -5.73 -9.39
N CYS A 527 -6.99 -6.17 -10.39
CA CYS A 527 -7.31 -5.37 -11.57
C CYS A 527 -8.25 -4.17 -11.27
N GLU A 528 -8.90 -4.12 -10.10
CA GLU A 528 -9.85 -3.04 -9.75
C GLU A 528 -9.17 -1.80 -9.12
N ASN A 529 -7.87 -1.85 -8.83
CA ASN A 529 -7.15 -0.80 -8.10
C ASN A 529 -6.72 0.35 -9.04
N ASN A 530 -7.21 1.58 -8.82
CA ASN A 530 -7.03 2.71 -9.75
C ASN A 530 -6.49 4.00 -9.07
N SER A 531 -5.68 3.86 -8.02
CA SER A 531 -5.41 4.96 -7.08
C SER A 531 -4.19 5.84 -7.42
N SER A 532 -3.36 5.47 -8.42
CA SER A 532 -2.12 6.18 -8.80
C SER A 532 -1.61 5.80 -10.20
N VAL A 533 -0.66 6.56 -10.77
CA VAL A 533 0.06 6.22 -12.03
C VAL A 533 0.92 4.95 -11.87
N LYS A 534 1.58 4.77 -10.72
CA LYS A 534 2.32 3.52 -10.41
C LYS A 534 1.37 2.34 -10.23
N ASP A 535 0.21 2.57 -9.61
CA ASP A 535 -0.82 1.54 -9.48
C ASP A 535 -1.36 1.15 -10.86
N LYS A 536 -1.45 2.08 -11.81
CA LYS A 536 -1.91 1.80 -13.17
C LYS A 536 -1.01 0.78 -13.88
N ALA A 537 0.31 0.93 -13.83
CA ALA A 537 1.23 -0.03 -14.44
C ALA A 537 1.10 -1.44 -13.83
N ILE A 538 0.88 -1.52 -12.52
CA ILE A 538 0.64 -2.79 -11.81
C ILE A 538 -0.73 -3.39 -12.20
N THR A 539 -1.76 -2.56 -12.29
CA THR A 539 -3.10 -2.96 -12.72
C THR A 539 -3.08 -3.48 -14.17
N ASP A 540 -2.39 -2.79 -15.06
CA ASP A 540 -2.18 -3.20 -16.46
C ASP A 540 -1.44 -4.54 -16.53
N MET A 541 -0.42 -4.76 -15.68
CA MET A 541 0.27 -6.06 -15.56
C MET A 541 -0.67 -7.18 -15.12
N TYR A 542 -1.48 -6.98 -14.08
CA TYR A 542 -2.44 -8.00 -13.64
C TYR A 542 -3.50 -8.27 -14.69
N GLN A 543 -3.96 -7.24 -15.41
CA GLN A 543 -4.88 -7.41 -16.52
C GLN A 543 -4.25 -8.25 -17.64
N ALA A 544 -3.02 -7.94 -18.06
CA ALA A 544 -2.29 -8.74 -19.04
C ALA A 544 -2.09 -10.20 -18.58
N PHE A 545 -1.82 -10.41 -17.29
CA PHE A 545 -1.71 -11.75 -16.71
C PHE A 545 -3.03 -12.52 -16.77
N VAL A 546 -4.16 -11.90 -16.41
CA VAL A 546 -5.50 -12.51 -16.47
C VAL A 546 -5.89 -12.84 -17.91
N GLU A 547 -5.58 -11.95 -18.86
CA GLU A 547 -5.79 -12.17 -20.30
C GLU A 547 -4.96 -13.35 -20.79
N ARG A 548 -3.67 -13.41 -20.44
CA ARG A 548 -2.77 -14.53 -20.76
C ARG A 548 -3.27 -15.85 -20.18
N LEU A 549 -3.76 -15.86 -18.93
CA LEU A 549 -4.37 -17.03 -18.31
C LEU A 549 -5.60 -17.49 -19.10
N SER A 550 -6.52 -16.58 -19.42
CA SER A 550 -7.75 -16.88 -20.17
C SER A 550 -7.47 -17.41 -21.58
N LEU A 551 -6.49 -16.84 -22.27
CA LEU A 551 -6.05 -17.31 -23.57
C LEU A 551 -5.42 -18.71 -23.49
N THR A 552 -4.50 -18.93 -22.56
CA THR A 552 -3.83 -20.23 -22.40
C THR A 552 -4.84 -21.34 -22.08
N LEU A 553 -5.85 -21.03 -21.27
CA LEU A 553 -6.94 -21.96 -20.99
C LEU A 553 -7.81 -22.24 -22.22
N LYS A 554 -7.95 -21.28 -23.15
CA LYS A 554 -8.67 -21.44 -24.44
C LYS A 554 -7.92 -22.37 -25.39
N THR A 555 -6.61 -22.26 -25.51
CA THR A 555 -5.85 -22.88 -26.61
C THR A 555 -5.28 -24.25 -26.27
N LYS A 556 -5.03 -24.56 -25.00
CA LYS A 556 -4.24 -25.75 -24.60
C LYS A 556 -4.96 -27.08 -24.80
N ASN A 557 -6.13 -27.27 -24.20
CA ASN A 557 -6.92 -28.50 -24.33
C ASN A 557 -8.42 -28.27 -24.02
N GLU A 558 -9.26 -29.27 -24.31
CA GLU A 558 -10.71 -29.19 -24.07
C GLU A 558 -11.06 -29.06 -22.58
N GLN A 559 -10.30 -29.71 -21.69
CA GLN A 559 -10.52 -29.61 -20.25
C GLN A 559 -10.27 -28.19 -19.72
N THR A 560 -9.22 -27.52 -20.17
CA THR A 560 -8.91 -26.12 -19.80
C THR A 560 -9.90 -25.14 -20.39
N GLN A 561 -10.45 -25.44 -21.58
CA GLN A 561 -11.55 -24.66 -22.15
C GLN A 561 -12.79 -24.73 -21.25
N GLN A 562 -13.13 -25.92 -20.72
CA GLN A 562 -14.24 -26.06 -19.77
C GLN A 562 -13.99 -25.29 -18.46
N VAL A 563 -12.75 -25.28 -17.97
CA VAL A 563 -12.36 -24.47 -16.80
C VAL A 563 -12.58 -22.98 -17.08
N ARG A 564 -12.15 -22.48 -18.24
CA ARG A 564 -12.38 -21.09 -18.65
C ARG A 564 -13.87 -20.75 -18.71
N LEU A 565 -14.67 -21.58 -19.37
CA LEU A 565 -16.13 -21.38 -19.46
C LEU A 565 -16.78 -21.37 -18.07
N SER A 566 -16.30 -22.22 -17.17
CA SER A 566 -16.75 -22.26 -15.77
C SER A 566 -16.44 -20.95 -15.04
N ILE A 567 -15.23 -20.39 -15.22
CA ILE A 567 -14.83 -19.11 -14.64
C ILE A 567 -15.67 -17.94 -15.21
N GLU A 568 -15.92 -17.93 -16.52
CA GLU A 568 -16.79 -16.92 -17.15
C GLU A 568 -18.23 -16.99 -16.61
N ALA A 569 -18.77 -18.21 -16.43
CA ALA A 569 -20.08 -18.43 -15.84
C ALA A 569 -20.13 -18.00 -14.36
N GLN A 570 -19.08 -18.28 -13.59
CA GLN A 570 -18.93 -17.78 -12.22
C GLN A 570 -18.92 -16.26 -12.15
N LYS A 571 -18.14 -15.59 -13.02
CA LYS A 571 -18.10 -14.12 -13.10
C LYS A 571 -19.50 -13.55 -13.35
N LYS A 572 -20.21 -14.09 -14.34
CA LYS A 572 -21.60 -13.71 -14.63
C LYS A 572 -22.52 -13.93 -13.42
N PHE A 573 -22.37 -15.04 -12.71
CA PHE A 573 -23.15 -15.31 -11.49
C PHE A 573 -22.88 -14.28 -10.38
N VAL A 574 -21.61 -13.93 -10.13
CA VAL A 574 -21.23 -12.91 -9.13
C VAL A 574 -21.76 -11.53 -9.52
N ASP A 575 -21.61 -11.11 -10.77
CA ASP A 575 -22.12 -9.83 -11.27
C ASP A 575 -23.64 -9.70 -11.06
N LYS A 576 -24.37 -10.80 -11.30
CA LYS A 576 -25.82 -10.85 -11.11
C LYS A 576 -26.25 -10.87 -9.65
N LEU A 577 -25.46 -11.50 -8.75
CA LEU A 577 -25.66 -11.36 -7.31
C LEU A 577 -25.42 -9.93 -6.82
N VAL A 578 -24.40 -9.24 -7.37
CA VAL A 578 -24.12 -7.83 -7.06
C VAL A 578 -25.28 -6.94 -7.49
N GLU A 579 -25.81 -7.12 -8.70
CA GLU A 579 -26.98 -6.38 -9.20
C GLU A 579 -28.20 -6.58 -8.28
N LEU A 580 -28.49 -7.83 -7.95
CA LEU A 580 -29.59 -8.22 -7.07
C LEU A 580 -29.47 -7.63 -5.65
N THR A 581 -28.27 -7.71 -5.06
CA THR A 581 -28.04 -7.16 -3.71
C THR A 581 -28.13 -5.63 -3.69
N ASN A 582 -27.67 -4.95 -4.74
CA ASN A 582 -27.82 -3.50 -4.89
C ASN A 582 -29.30 -3.07 -4.96
N ILE A 583 -30.15 -3.81 -5.67
CA ILE A 583 -31.60 -3.56 -5.69
C ILE A 583 -32.17 -3.68 -4.28
N VAL A 584 -31.86 -4.75 -3.56
CA VAL A 584 -32.38 -4.98 -2.19
C VAL A 584 -31.86 -3.95 -1.19
N LYS A 585 -30.61 -3.48 -1.34
CA LYS A 585 -30.04 -2.42 -0.48
C LYS A 585 -30.77 -1.09 -0.62
N ARG A 586 -31.27 -0.76 -1.82
CA ARG A 586 -32.05 0.48 -2.09
C ARG A 586 -33.46 0.46 -1.50
N VAL A 587 -34.00 -0.71 -1.17
CA VAL A 587 -35.31 -0.84 -0.54
C VAL A 587 -35.25 -0.28 0.89
N GLN A 588 -36.18 0.63 1.21
CA GLN A 588 -36.36 1.11 2.57
C GLN A 588 -37.26 0.15 3.36
N GLY A 589 -36.94 -0.08 4.63
CA GLY A 589 -37.71 -0.96 5.51
C GLY A 589 -36.85 -1.82 6.41
N SER A 590 -37.54 -2.63 7.24
CA SER A 590 -36.89 -3.58 8.14
C SER A 590 -36.19 -4.71 7.37
N ALA A 591 -35.29 -5.44 8.03
CA ALA A 591 -34.60 -6.59 7.42
C ALA A 591 -35.58 -7.61 6.82
N LYS A 592 -36.74 -7.83 7.46
CA LYS A 592 -37.78 -8.73 6.97
C LYS A 592 -38.40 -8.27 5.65
N VAL A 593 -38.67 -6.97 5.50
CA VAL A 593 -39.17 -6.40 4.23
C VAL A 593 -38.14 -6.59 3.10
N LYS A 594 -36.86 -6.41 3.42
CA LYS A 594 -35.76 -6.64 2.48
C LYS A 594 -35.63 -8.12 2.10
N GLU A 595 -35.77 -9.03 3.06
CA GLU A 595 -35.79 -10.50 2.84
C GLU A 595 -36.97 -10.91 1.95
N ASP A 596 -38.18 -10.40 2.20
CA ASP A 596 -39.36 -10.71 1.40
C ASP A 596 -39.22 -10.18 -0.03
N LYS A 597 -38.66 -8.96 -0.18
CA LYS A 597 -38.34 -8.42 -1.51
C LYS A 597 -37.29 -9.25 -2.23
N LEU A 598 -36.22 -9.64 -1.55
CA LEU A 598 -35.20 -10.53 -2.11
C LEU A 598 -35.81 -11.87 -2.56
N ARG A 599 -36.66 -12.48 -1.72
CA ARG A 599 -37.36 -13.73 -2.05
C ARG A 599 -38.21 -13.57 -3.30
N SER A 600 -38.97 -12.47 -3.42
CA SER A 600 -39.78 -12.19 -4.61
C SER A 600 -38.93 -12.04 -5.88
N LEU A 601 -37.73 -11.44 -5.79
CA LEU A 601 -36.83 -11.26 -6.92
C LEU A 601 -36.18 -12.57 -7.38
N LEU A 602 -35.92 -13.50 -6.46
CA LEU A 602 -35.42 -14.84 -6.76
C LEU A 602 -36.53 -15.72 -7.37
N LEU A 603 -37.75 -15.65 -6.82
CA LEU A 603 -38.90 -16.42 -7.32
C LEU A 603 -39.40 -15.95 -8.68
N ALA A 604 -39.12 -14.70 -9.07
CA ALA A 604 -39.45 -14.19 -10.40
C ALA A 604 -38.69 -14.90 -11.53
N GLY A 605 -37.61 -15.63 -11.25
CA GLY A 605 -36.86 -16.40 -12.25
C GLY A 605 -36.43 -15.53 -13.43
N ASP A 606 -36.86 -15.90 -14.65
CA ASP A 606 -36.56 -15.17 -15.88
C ASP A 606 -37.21 -13.78 -15.97
N ASP A 607 -38.32 -13.56 -15.26
CA ASP A 607 -39.02 -12.27 -15.18
C ASP A 607 -38.36 -11.31 -14.18
N SER A 608 -37.29 -11.75 -13.50
CA SER A 608 -36.53 -10.91 -12.59
C SER A 608 -35.84 -9.75 -13.32
N PRO A 609 -35.80 -8.53 -12.75
CA PRO A 609 -35.12 -7.38 -13.38
C PRO A 609 -33.64 -7.62 -13.69
N VAL A 610 -33.02 -8.57 -12.99
CA VAL A 610 -31.62 -8.96 -13.11
C VAL A 610 -31.36 -9.83 -14.35
N ARG A 611 -32.41 -10.37 -15.00
CA ARG A 611 -32.34 -11.27 -16.18
C ARG A 611 -31.43 -12.47 -15.95
N PHE A 612 -31.51 -13.07 -14.77
CA PHE A 612 -30.78 -14.28 -14.41
C PHE A 612 -31.66 -15.15 -13.52
N ASN A 613 -31.86 -16.41 -13.92
CA ASN A 613 -32.69 -17.34 -13.20
C ASN A 613 -31.87 -18.07 -12.11
N PHE A 614 -31.95 -17.57 -10.87
CA PHE A 614 -31.28 -18.20 -9.72
C PHE A 614 -31.94 -19.51 -9.25
N LEU A 615 -33.11 -19.88 -9.78
CA LEU A 615 -33.81 -21.12 -9.43
C LEU A 615 -33.35 -22.32 -10.25
N ASN A 616 -32.81 -22.07 -11.45
CA ASN A 616 -32.34 -23.11 -12.34
C ASN A 616 -31.34 -22.51 -13.34
N PHE A 617 -30.06 -22.79 -13.12
CA PHE A 617 -28.98 -22.40 -14.04
C PHE A 617 -28.04 -23.60 -14.27
N ASP A 618 -27.28 -23.56 -15.36
CA ASP A 618 -26.31 -24.61 -15.68
C ASP A 618 -25.31 -24.79 -14.52
N PRO A 619 -25.03 -26.02 -14.06
CA PRO A 619 -24.21 -26.22 -12.87
C PRO A 619 -22.84 -25.53 -12.95
N ILE A 620 -22.60 -24.60 -12.03
CA ILE A 620 -21.32 -23.88 -11.93
C ILE A 620 -20.55 -24.33 -10.68
N PRO A 621 -19.22 -24.46 -10.74
CA PRO A 621 -18.41 -24.55 -9.53
C PRO A 621 -18.55 -23.25 -8.73
N LEU A 622 -18.68 -23.34 -7.41
CA LEU A 622 -18.78 -22.15 -6.56
C LEU A 622 -17.42 -21.43 -6.49
N PRO A 623 -17.35 -20.10 -6.67
CA PRO A 623 -16.08 -19.36 -6.57
C PRO A 623 -15.32 -19.62 -5.27
N LEU A 624 -16.04 -19.58 -4.14
CA LEU A 624 -15.52 -19.80 -2.80
C LEU A 624 -14.94 -21.21 -2.61
N ASP A 625 -15.56 -22.20 -3.23
CA ASP A 625 -15.23 -23.62 -3.08
C ASP A 625 -15.45 -24.37 -4.41
N PRO A 626 -14.44 -24.41 -5.30
CA PRO A 626 -14.60 -24.92 -6.65
C PRO A 626 -14.87 -26.44 -6.72
N GLU A 627 -14.67 -27.16 -5.62
CA GLU A 627 -15.06 -28.58 -5.51
C GLU A 627 -16.58 -28.76 -5.46
N ILE A 628 -17.31 -27.74 -5.01
CA ILE A 628 -18.77 -27.75 -4.87
C ILE A 628 -19.41 -27.12 -6.10
N LYS A 629 -20.19 -27.92 -6.85
CA LYS A 629 -21.00 -27.44 -7.97
C LYS A 629 -22.43 -27.15 -7.52
N ILE A 630 -22.90 -25.95 -7.81
CA ILE A 630 -24.24 -25.46 -7.45
C ILE A 630 -25.13 -25.34 -8.68
N ARG A 631 -26.44 -25.59 -8.51
CA ARG A 631 -27.45 -25.51 -9.60
C ARG A 631 -28.55 -24.48 -9.37
N ARG A 632 -28.79 -24.11 -8.10
CA ARG A 632 -29.80 -23.11 -7.72
C ARG A 632 -29.56 -22.52 -6.34
N ILE A 633 -30.23 -21.40 -6.06
CA ILE A 633 -30.37 -20.80 -4.73
C ILE A 633 -31.76 -21.12 -4.20
N ILE A 634 -31.86 -21.53 -2.93
CA ILE A 634 -33.11 -21.87 -2.24
C ILE A 634 -33.74 -20.59 -1.65
N PRO A 635 -34.82 -20.03 -2.24
CA PRO A 635 -35.38 -18.73 -1.81
C PRO A 635 -36.01 -18.76 -0.40
N GLU A 636 -36.46 -19.92 0.07
CA GLU A 636 -37.13 -20.05 1.37
C GLU A 636 -36.15 -19.87 2.53
N LYS A 637 -34.88 -20.25 2.33
CA LYS A 637 -33.84 -20.30 3.36
C LYS A 637 -32.91 -19.08 3.38
N ILE A 638 -33.16 -18.08 2.53
CA ILE A 638 -32.38 -16.84 2.52
C ILE A 638 -32.60 -16.02 3.80
N ARG A 639 -31.55 -15.35 4.27
CA ARG A 639 -31.62 -14.48 5.46
C ARG A 639 -30.72 -13.27 5.28
N ILE A 640 -31.07 -12.14 5.89
CA ILE A 640 -30.22 -10.95 5.93
C ILE A 640 -29.81 -10.72 7.39
N PHE A 641 -28.50 -10.70 7.65
CA PHE A 641 -28.01 -10.46 9.00
C PHE A 641 -28.24 -9.00 9.40
N LYS A 642 -28.63 -8.80 10.67
CA LYS A 642 -28.75 -7.48 11.30
C LYS A 642 -27.35 -6.96 11.67
N SER A 643 -26.62 -6.46 10.68
CA SER A 643 -25.32 -5.82 10.83
C SER A 643 -25.28 -4.53 10.00
N ALA A 644 -24.36 -3.61 10.30
CA ALA A 644 -24.22 -2.31 9.63
C ALA A 644 -24.12 -2.44 8.09
N LYS A 645 -23.47 -3.51 7.61
CA LYS A 645 -23.20 -3.74 6.18
C LYS A 645 -24.23 -4.64 5.48
N LEU A 646 -25.21 -5.16 6.24
CA LEU A 646 -26.30 -6.03 5.80
C LEU A 646 -25.82 -7.21 4.93
N PRO A 647 -25.04 -8.16 5.47
CA PRO A 647 -24.60 -9.31 4.69
C PRO A 647 -25.75 -10.31 4.47
N PHE A 648 -25.70 -10.99 3.32
CA PHE A 648 -26.76 -11.86 2.82
C PHE A 648 -26.37 -13.33 3.00
N LEU A 649 -27.21 -14.11 3.65
CA LEU A 649 -27.10 -15.57 3.68
C LEU A 649 -27.89 -16.14 2.51
N PHE A 650 -27.18 -16.76 1.57
CA PHE A 650 -27.76 -17.57 0.51
C PHE A 650 -27.54 -19.05 0.82
N VAL A 651 -28.56 -19.87 0.61
CA VAL A 651 -28.41 -21.33 0.69
C VAL A 651 -28.47 -21.87 -0.73
N CYS A 652 -27.34 -22.39 -1.20
CA CYS A 652 -27.24 -23.00 -2.51
C CYS A 652 -27.58 -24.49 -2.41
N GLU A 653 -28.19 -25.03 -3.46
CA GLU A 653 -28.34 -26.48 -3.60
C GLU A 653 -27.27 -26.99 -4.57
N THR A 654 -26.55 -28.01 -4.13
CA THR A 654 -25.52 -28.66 -4.94
C THR A 654 -26.12 -29.60 -5.99
N ILE A 655 -25.32 -30.04 -6.94
CA ILE A 655 -25.72 -31.09 -7.90
C ILE A 655 -26.08 -32.42 -7.22
N GLN A 656 -25.59 -32.65 -6.01
CA GLN A 656 -25.87 -33.84 -5.19
C GLN A 656 -27.16 -33.71 -4.38
N GLY A 657 -27.81 -32.53 -4.39
CA GLY A 657 -29.01 -32.25 -3.58
C GLY A 657 -28.71 -31.76 -2.16
N GLU A 658 -27.43 -31.67 -1.78
CA GLU A 658 -27.00 -31.13 -0.49
C GLU A 658 -27.12 -29.61 -0.43
N GLU A 659 -27.32 -29.07 0.78
CA GLU A 659 -27.41 -27.63 1.02
C GLU A 659 -26.04 -27.06 1.39
N TYR A 660 -25.65 -25.97 0.71
CA TYR A 660 -24.39 -25.28 0.95
C TYR A 660 -24.65 -23.80 1.27
N PRO A 661 -24.66 -23.42 2.56
CA PRO A 661 -24.93 -22.05 2.97
C PRO A 661 -23.69 -21.15 2.80
N ILE A 662 -23.86 -19.99 2.18
CA ILE A 662 -22.83 -18.99 1.94
C ILE A 662 -23.28 -17.61 2.39
N ILE A 663 -22.37 -16.84 2.95
CA ILE A 663 -22.57 -15.42 3.24
C ILE A 663 -21.95 -14.62 2.10
N PHE A 664 -22.75 -13.74 1.49
CA PHE A 664 -22.27 -12.74 0.56
C PHE A 664 -22.22 -11.38 1.25
N LYS A 665 -21.03 -10.79 1.35
CA LYS A 665 -20.79 -9.48 1.95
C LYS A 665 -20.58 -8.45 0.84
N TYR A 666 -21.20 -7.27 1.00
CA TYR A 666 -21.07 -6.15 0.06
C TYR A 666 -20.82 -4.85 0.82
N GLY A 667 -19.80 -4.10 0.41
CA GLY A 667 -19.32 -2.86 1.03
C GLY A 667 -18.12 -3.04 1.97
N ASP A 668 -17.48 -4.21 1.97
CA ASP A 668 -16.32 -4.53 2.81
C ASP A 668 -15.22 -5.18 1.95
N ASP A 669 -13.96 -4.84 2.20
CA ASP A 669 -12.80 -5.50 1.59
C ASP A 669 -12.46 -6.77 2.40
N LEU A 670 -12.67 -7.94 1.81
CA LEU A 670 -12.45 -9.23 2.48
C LEU A 670 -11.03 -9.77 2.34
N ARG A 671 -10.12 -9.07 1.65
CA ARG A 671 -8.73 -9.53 1.46
C ARG A 671 -8.00 -9.66 2.80
N GLN A 672 -8.33 -8.81 3.77
CA GLN A 672 -7.80 -8.89 5.13
C GLN A 672 -8.25 -10.17 5.84
N ASP A 673 -9.56 -10.44 5.93
CA ASP A 673 -10.08 -11.68 6.52
C ASP A 673 -9.55 -12.92 5.79
N GLN A 674 -9.45 -12.86 4.46
CA GLN A 674 -8.92 -13.94 3.63
C GLN A 674 -7.46 -14.25 3.98
N LEU A 675 -6.59 -13.24 4.08
CA LEU A 675 -5.20 -13.42 4.49
C LEU A 675 -5.11 -14.02 5.89
N ILE A 676 -5.88 -13.50 6.83
CA ILE A 676 -5.84 -14.00 8.22
C ILE A 676 -6.28 -15.46 8.28
N LEU A 677 -7.38 -15.84 7.63
CA LEU A 677 -7.85 -17.22 7.62
C LEU A 677 -6.91 -18.16 6.87
N GLN A 678 -6.23 -17.69 5.82
CA GLN A 678 -5.15 -18.43 5.16
C GLN A 678 -4.01 -18.72 6.15
N ILE A 679 -3.59 -17.73 6.94
CA ILE A 679 -2.55 -17.92 7.96
C ILE A 679 -3.03 -18.87 9.07
N ILE A 680 -4.28 -18.77 9.52
CA ILE A 680 -4.86 -19.70 10.51
C ILE A 680 -4.88 -21.13 9.95
N THR A 681 -5.22 -21.30 8.67
CA THR A 681 -5.19 -22.61 7.99
C THR A 681 -3.78 -23.19 7.95
N LEU A 682 -2.78 -22.35 7.66
CA LEU A 682 -1.37 -22.74 7.70
C LEU A 682 -0.93 -23.14 9.12
N MET A 683 -1.30 -22.34 10.14
CA MET A 683 -1.02 -22.66 11.54
C MET A 683 -1.62 -24.01 11.94
N ASP A 684 -2.89 -24.26 11.60
CA ASP A 684 -3.56 -25.55 11.86
C ASP A 684 -2.83 -26.70 11.17
N ARG A 685 -2.40 -26.52 9.91
CA ARG A 685 -1.68 -27.56 9.16
C ARG A 685 -0.30 -27.86 9.77
N ILE A 686 0.44 -26.84 10.21
CA ILE A 686 1.72 -27.01 10.90
C ILE A 686 1.52 -27.79 12.20
N LEU A 687 0.51 -27.42 13.00
CA LEU A 687 0.19 -28.13 14.25
C LEU A 687 -0.20 -29.59 14.00
N ARG A 688 -1.02 -29.87 12.98
CA ARG A 688 -1.39 -31.23 12.60
C ARG A 688 -0.20 -32.06 12.12
N LYS A 689 0.76 -31.47 11.40
CA LYS A 689 2.01 -32.14 10.98
C LYS A 689 2.83 -32.61 12.19
N GLU A 690 2.81 -31.84 13.27
CA GLU A 690 3.43 -32.20 14.57
C GLU A 690 2.51 -33.07 15.46
N ASN A 691 1.46 -33.67 14.90
CA ASN A 691 0.46 -34.52 15.57
C ASN A 691 -0.38 -33.81 16.65
N ILE A 692 -0.59 -32.50 16.53
CA ILE A 692 -1.45 -31.72 17.42
C ILE A 692 -2.66 -31.21 16.64
N ASP A 693 -3.81 -31.87 16.82
CA ASP A 693 -5.09 -31.39 16.31
C ASP A 693 -5.82 -30.55 17.36
N LEU A 694 -5.72 -29.23 17.24
CA LEU A 694 -6.41 -28.28 18.12
C LEU A 694 -7.87 -28.04 17.72
N LYS A 695 -8.42 -28.78 16.75
CA LYS A 695 -9.82 -28.64 16.31
C LYS A 695 -10.18 -27.21 15.88
N LEU A 696 -9.22 -26.48 15.30
CA LEU A 696 -9.47 -25.16 14.71
C LEU A 696 -10.49 -25.27 13.57
N THR A 697 -11.24 -24.19 13.32
CA THR A 697 -12.26 -24.14 12.27
C THR A 697 -11.96 -22.98 11.30
N PRO A 698 -10.90 -23.07 10.48
CA PRO A 698 -10.62 -22.06 9.46
C PRO A 698 -11.67 -22.16 8.35
N TYR A 699 -12.66 -21.25 8.38
CA TYR A 699 -13.71 -21.19 7.37
C TYR A 699 -13.20 -20.50 6.09
N LYS A 700 -13.75 -20.86 4.94
CA LYS A 700 -13.33 -20.31 3.64
C LYS A 700 -13.81 -18.85 3.49
N VAL A 701 -12.93 -17.99 2.97
CA VAL A 701 -13.24 -16.60 2.56
C VAL A 701 -12.61 -16.34 1.20
N LEU A 702 -13.36 -15.68 0.33
CA LEU A 702 -12.90 -15.27 -0.99
C LEU A 702 -13.38 -13.84 -1.29
N ALA A 703 -12.43 -12.91 -1.44
CA ALA A 703 -12.69 -11.63 -2.06
C ALA A 703 -12.85 -11.83 -3.58
N THR A 704 -13.94 -11.29 -4.15
CA THR A 704 -14.16 -11.28 -5.61
C THR A 704 -14.08 -9.88 -6.19
N SER A 705 -13.94 -8.86 -5.34
CA SER A 705 -13.72 -7.45 -5.62
C SER A 705 -13.15 -6.77 -4.38
N LEU A 706 -12.65 -5.54 -4.52
CA LEU A 706 -12.27 -4.67 -3.40
C LEU A 706 -13.46 -4.27 -2.50
N LYS A 707 -14.70 -4.56 -2.90
CA LYS A 707 -15.92 -4.16 -2.17
C LYS A 707 -16.81 -5.33 -1.75
N TYR A 708 -16.62 -6.53 -2.30
CA TYR A 708 -17.53 -7.64 -2.04
C TYR A 708 -16.85 -9.00 -2.19
N GLY A 709 -17.45 -10.00 -1.57
CA GLY A 709 -16.96 -11.38 -1.64
C GLY A 709 -17.80 -12.35 -0.82
N PHE A 710 -17.31 -13.58 -0.73
CA PHE A 710 -17.98 -14.70 -0.10
C PHE A 710 -17.28 -15.12 1.19
N VAL A 711 -18.08 -15.54 2.17
CA VAL A 711 -17.65 -16.15 3.42
C VAL A 711 -18.46 -17.43 3.62
N GLN A 712 -17.78 -18.53 3.96
CA GLN A 712 -18.45 -19.79 4.28
C GLN A 712 -19.30 -19.63 5.55
N PHE A 713 -20.55 -20.08 5.49
CA PHE A 713 -21.38 -20.11 6.69
C PHE A 713 -21.10 -21.39 7.48
N ILE A 714 -20.75 -21.23 8.76
CA ILE A 714 -20.60 -22.34 9.70
C ILE A 714 -21.77 -22.31 10.68
N GLU A 715 -22.52 -23.41 10.76
CA GLU A 715 -23.62 -23.55 11.72
C GLU A 715 -23.12 -23.43 13.16
N SER A 716 -23.49 -22.32 13.79
CA SER A 716 -22.95 -21.90 15.09
C SER A 716 -23.78 -20.79 15.72
N GLN A 717 -23.53 -20.49 16.99
CA GLN A 717 -24.16 -19.38 17.72
C GLN A 717 -23.09 -18.50 18.38
N PRO A 718 -23.23 -17.16 18.34
CA PRO A 718 -22.39 -16.25 19.12
C PRO A 718 -22.52 -16.51 20.62
N LEU A 719 -21.39 -16.45 21.35
CA LEU A 719 -21.38 -16.68 22.81
C LEU A 719 -22.28 -15.70 23.55
N GLN A 720 -22.34 -14.44 23.12
CA GLN A 720 -23.23 -13.43 23.70
C GLN A 720 -24.70 -13.90 23.72
N LYS A 721 -25.20 -14.42 22.59
CA LYS A 721 -26.58 -14.93 22.47
C LYS A 721 -26.81 -16.20 23.27
N ILE A 722 -25.78 -17.04 23.42
CA ILE A 722 -25.85 -18.24 24.25
C ILE A 722 -26.02 -17.83 25.72
N LEU A 723 -25.20 -16.89 26.21
CA LEU A 723 -25.25 -16.43 27.59
C LEU A 723 -26.55 -15.69 27.91
N GLU A 724 -27.10 -14.92 26.98
CA GLU A 724 -28.41 -14.26 27.15
C GLU A 724 -29.56 -15.27 27.34
N ARG A 725 -29.50 -16.44 26.69
CA ARG A 725 -30.57 -17.46 26.73
C ARG A 725 -30.39 -18.50 27.81
N ASN A 726 -29.16 -18.96 28.00
CA ASN A 726 -28.81 -20.13 28.82
C ASN A 726 -27.99 -19.76 30.06
N ARG A 727 -27.64 -18.49 30.27
CA ARG A 727 -26.76 -17.95 31.34
C ARG A 727 -25.30 -18.45 31.32
N THR A 728 -25.08 -19.72 31.02
CA THR A 728 -23.75 -20.39 30.99
C THR A 728 -23.58 -21.20 29.71
N ILE A 729 -22.32 -21.39 29.29
CA ILE A 729 -21.98 -22.20 28.10
C ILE A 729 -22.27 -23.68 28.40
N ARG A 730 -21.98 -24.12 29.63
CA ARG A 730 -22.24 -25.49 30.09
C ARG A 730 -23.71 -25.88 29.92
N GLN A 731 -24.63 -25.05 30.41
CA GLN A 731 -26.08 -25.33 30.32
C GLN A 731 -26.57 -25.36 28.88
N TYR A 732 -26.01 -24.53 27.99
CA TYR A 732 -26.35 -24.57 26.57
C TYR A 732 -26.01 -25.93 25.95
N LEU A 733 -24.78 -26.42 26.15
CA LEU A 733 -24.34 -27.70 25.60
C LEU A 733 -25.10 -28.87 26.23
N GLN A 734 -25.33 -28.86 27.54
CA GLN A 734 -26.14 -29.88 28.22
C GLN A 734 -27.57 -29.93 27.65
N ASN A 735 -28.22 -28.78 27.49
CA ASN A 735 -29.58 -28.72 26.94
C ASN A 735 -29.62 -29.23 25.49
N LYS A 736 -28.59 -28.96 24.69
CA LYS A 736 -28.49 -29.47 23.32
C LYS A 736 -28.33 -30.99 23.27
N VAL A 737 -27.43 -31.53 24.10
CA VAL A 737 -27.20 -32.99 24.21
C VAL A 737 -28.48 -33.71 24.63
N ASN A 738 -29.21 -33.17 25.62
CA ASN A 738 -30.49 -33.72 26.09
C ASN A 738 -31.60 -33.70 25.02
N ILE A 739 -31.50 -32.82 24.00
CA ILE A 739 -32.47 -32.77 22.90
C ILE A 739 -32.11 -33.78 21.80
N THR A 740 -30.82 -34.06 21.57
CA THR A 740 -30.36 -34.91 20.46
C THR A 740 -30.20 -36.39 20.83
N ASN A 741 -29.87 -36.72 22.08
CA ASN A 741 -29.55 -38.09 22.49
C ASN A 741 -30.36 -38.52 23.72
N ASN A 742 -31.41 -39.33 23.51
CA ASN A 742 -32.08 -40.04 24.61
C ASN A 742 -31.38 -41.36 24.99
N ASP A 743 -30.41 -41.86 24.20
CA ASP A 743 -29.92 -43.25 24.31
C ASP A 743 -28.38 -43.45 24.26
N ASP A 744 -27.53 -42.41 24.38
CA ASP A 744 -26.06 -42.59 24.38
C ASP A 744 -25.46 -42.73 25.80
N PRO A 745 -24.81 -43.86 26.17
CA PRO A 745 -24.39 -44.16 27.54
C PRO A 745 -23.03 -43.59 27.98
N ILE A 746 -22.37 -42.73 27.19
CA ILE A 746 -21.02 -42.18 27.51
C ILE A 746 -21.11 -40.68 27.85
N LEU A 747 -21.96 -40.34 28.80
CA LEU A 747 -21.99 -39.01 29.41
C LEU A 747 -20.96 -38.95 30.54
N ASN A 748 -20.14 -37.90 30.56
CA ASN A 748 -19.27 -37.63 31.72
C ASN A 748 -20.14 -37.23 32.94
N GLU A 749 -19.54 -37.16 34.14
CA GLU A 749 -20.18 -36.64 35.37
C GLU A 749 -20.86 -35.27 35.17
N THR A 750 -20.44 -34.50 34.16
CA THR A 750 -20.96 -33.19 33.79
C THR A 750 -22.14 -33.21 32.80
N GLY A 751 -22.61 -34.37 32.33
CA GLY A 751 -23.72 -34.46 31.37
C GLY A 751 -23.41 -33.96 29.95
N ILE A 752 -22.13 -33.88 29.57
CA ILE A 752 -21.65 -33.46 28.24
C ILE A 752 -20.72 -34.55 27.69
N PRO A 753 -20.84 -34.94 26.39
CA PRO A 753 -19.94 -35.90 25.75
C PRO A 753 -18.47 -35.48 25.87
N ARG A 754 -17.58 -36.47 26.09
CA ARG A 754 -16.13 -36.22 26.24
C ARG A 754 -15.52 -35.58 24.99
N GLU A 755 -15.94 -36.00 23.81
CA GLU A 755 -15.44 -35.47 22.54
C GLU A 755 -15.79 -33.99 22.34
N MET A 756 -17.00 -33.59 22.73
CA MET A 756 -17.46 -32.20 22.66
C MET A 756 -16.66 -31.29 23.60
N MET A 757 -16.40 -31.78 24.82
CA MET A 757 -15.55 -31.06 25.78
C MET A 757 -14.10 -30.96 25.32
N ASP A 758 -13.54 -32.05 24.79
CA ASP A 758 -12.19 -32.08 24.23
C ASP A 758 -12.06 -31.11 23.05
N ALA A 759 -13.05 -31.08 22.15
CA ALA A 759 -13.12 -30.12 21.05
C ALA A 759 -13.17 -28.68 21.56
N TYR A 760 -13.94 -28.40 22.62
CA TYR A 760 -14.01 -27.08 23.25
C TYR A 760 -12.67 -26.64 23.82
N VAL A 761 -12.02 -27.49 24.63
CA VAL A 761 -10.72 -27.20 25.27
C VAL A 761 -9.65 -26.94 24.21
N LYS A 762 -9.54 -27.83 23.22
CA LYS A 762 -8.56 -27.75 22.15
C LYS A 762 -8.74 -26.52 21.26
N SER A 763 -9.97 -26.27 20.81
CA SER A 763 -10.27 -25.13 19.93
C SER A 763 -10.10 -23.80 20.65
N SER A 764 -10.51 -23.73 21.93
CA SER A 764 -10.27 -22.55 22.78
C SER A 764 -8.77 -22.28 22.94
N ALA A 765 -7.98 -23.30 23.30
CA ALA A 765 -6.53 -23.16 23.46
C ALA A 765 -5.85 -22.70 22.16
N GLY A 766 -6.23 -23.31 21.03
CA GLY A 766 -5.69 -22.97 19.71
C GLY A 766 -6.00 -21.54 19.28
N TYR A 767 -7.27 -21.10 19.34
CA TYR A 767 -7.63 -19.74 18.97
C TYR A 767 -7.03 -18.69 19.92
N CYS A 768 -6.87 -18.98 21.21
CA CYS A 768 -6.19 -18.07 22.13
C CYS A 768 -4.73 -17.81 21.72
N VAL A 769 -3.97 -18.85 21.33
CA VAL A 769 -2.59 -18.70 20.84
C VAL A 769 -2.55 -18.02 19.47
N VAL A 770 -3.39 -18.46 18.53
CA VAL A 770 -3.42 -17.94 17.15
C VAL A 770 -3.77 -16.45 17.12
N THR A 771 -4.79 -16.04 17.87
CA THR A 771 -5.19 -14.62 17.93
C THR A 771 -4.18 -13.75 18.68
N TYR A 772 -3.48 -14.30 19.67
CA TYR A 772 -2.36 -13.63 20.32
C TYR A 772 -1.22 -13.34 19.33
N LEU A 773 -0.79 -14.38 18.60
CA LEU A 773 0.31 -14.28 17.63
C LEU A 773 -0.01 -13.29 16.51
N LEU A 774 -1.23 -13.31 15.99
CA LEU A 774 -1.69 -12.40 14.93
C LEU A 774 -2.08 -11.01 15.45
N GLY A 775 -2.12 -10.81 16.77
CA GLY A 775 -2.52 -9.56 17.40
C GLY A 775 -3.93 -9.13 17.01
N VAL A 776 -4.87 -10.08 16.94
CA VAL A 776 -6.26 -9.80 16.54
C VAL A 776 -7.00 -9.06 17.66
N GLY A 777 -7.47 -7.85 17.35
CA GLY A 777 -8.25 -7.01 18.27
C GLY A 777 -9.75 -7.29 18.25
N ASP A 778 -10.51 -6.56 19.06
CA ASP A 778 -11.99 -6.58 19.07
C ASP A 778 -12.63 -7.96 19.27
N ARG A 779 -12.01 -8.82 20.09
CA ARG A 779 -12.49 -10.19 20.39
C ARG A 779 -13.64 -10.25 21.41
N HIS A 780 -14.71 -9.48 21.22
CA HIS A 780 -15.88 -9.52 22.11
C HIS A 780 -16.75 -10.78 21.93
N LEU A 781 -17.68 -11.03 22.86
CA LEU A 781 -18.49 -12.27 22.90
C LEU A 781 -19.38 -12.47 21.66
N ASP A 782 -19.72 -11.40 20.91
CA ASP A 782 -20.41 -11.54 19.62
C ASP A 782 -19.51 -12.06 18.47
N ASN A 783 -18.18 -11.91 18.57
CA ASN A 783 -17.20 -12.36 17.57
C ASN A 783 -16.64 -13.77 17.88
N LEU A 784 -17.09 -14.37 18.98
CA LEU A 784 -16.76 -15.73 19.39
C LEU A 784 -17.98 -16.61 19.14
N LEU A 785 -17.87 -17.60 18.27
CA LEU A 785 -18.95 -18.53 17.97
C LEU A 785 -18.64 -19.93 18.49
N LEU A 786 -19.70 -20.60 18.95
CA LEU A 786 -19.67 -21.98 19.39
C LEU A 786 -20.52 -22.83 18.45
N ARG A 787 -19.93 -23.92 17.97
CA ARG A 787 -20.65 -24.97 17.25
C ARG A 787 -21.36 -25.91 18.23
N ASP A 788 -22.43 -26.54 17.77
CA ASP A 788 -23.15 -27.54 18.56
C ASP A 788 -22.29 -28.79 18.84
N THR A 789 -21.19 -28.98 18.10
CA THR A 789 -20.15 -30.00 18.31
C THR A 789 -19.12 -29.62 19.39
N GLY A 790 -19.23 -28.43 20.01
CA GLY A 790 -18.33 -27.96 21.07
C GLY A 790 -17.13 -27.14 20.58
N GLN A 791 -16.89 -27.03 19.28
CA GLN A 791 -15.78 -26.24 18.75
C GLN A 791 -16.05 -24.73 18.88
N LEU A 792 -15.13 -24.01 19.51
CA LEU A 792 -15.10 -22.55 19.58
C LEU A 792 -14.26 -22.00 18.44
N PHE A 793 -14.73 -20.96 17.76
CA PHE A 793 -13.96 -20.27 16.73
C PHE A 793 -14.27 -18.78 16.69
N HIS A 794 -13.33 -18.01 16.15
CA HIS A 794 -13.41 -16.55 16.09
C HIS A 794 -13.79 -16.12 14.68
N ILE A 795 -14.55 -15.03 14.56
CA ILE A 795 -14.88 -14.37 13.28
C ILE A 795 -14.48 -12.91 13.27
N ASP A 796 -14.62 -12.27 12.11
CA ASP A 796 -14.46 -10.82 11.90
C ASP A 796 -13.05 -10.35 12.24
N PHE A 797 -12.09 -10.52 11.31
CA PHE A 797 -10.68 -10.19 11.55
C PHE A 797 -10.33 -8.76 11.11
N GLY A 798 -11.30 -7.84 11.19
CA GLY A 798 -11.15 -6.45 10.74
C GLY A 798 -10.20 -5.57 11.56
N PHE A 799 -9.72 -6.04 12.72
CA PHE A 799 -8.69 -5.37 13.52
C PHE A 799 -7.54 -6.33 13.83
N ILE A 800 -6.36 -6.08 13.28
CA ILE A 800 -5.17 -6.95 13.44
C ILE A 800 -3.93 -6.17 13.88
N MET A 801 -2.84 -6.89 14.18
CA MET A 801 -1.51 -6.32 14.51
C MET A 801 -1.52 -5.37 15.73
N GLY A 802 -2.37 -5.66 16.71
CA GLY A 802 -2.47 -4.92 17.97
C GLY A 802 -3.38 -3.70 17.93
N ARG A 803 -4.09 -3.47 16.83
CA ARG A 803 -5.21 -2.50 16.81
C ARG A 803 -6.38 -3.08 17.57
N ASP A 804 -6.98 -2.27 18.42
CA ASP A 804 -8.21 -2.60 19.09
C ASP A 804 -9.05 -1.31 19.21
N PRO A 805 -10.38 -1.37 19.01
CA PRO A 805 -11.25 -0.23 19.26
C PRO A 805 -11.24 0.21 20.73
N LYS A 806 -10.76 -0.63 21.66
CA LYS A 806 -10.67 -0.30 23.08
C LYS A 806 -9.31 0.32 23.44
N PRO A 807 -9.29 1.33 24.33
CA PRO A 807 -8.07 2.09 24.68
C PRO A 807 -7.02 1.30 25.47
N LEU A 808 -7.36 0.13 26.03
CA LEU A 808 -6.45 -0.77 26.75
C LEU A 808 -6.75 -2.23 26.38
N PRO A 809 -6.25 -2.72 25.24
CA PRO A 809 -6.48 -4.10 24.84
C PRO A 809 -5.67 -5.08 25.71
N GLN A 810 -6.32 -6.15 26.14
CA GLN A 810 -5.62 -7.30 26.72
C GLN A 810 -4.86 -8.04 25.62
N ALA A 811 -3.59 -8.38 25.86
CA ALA A 811 -2.73 -8.98 24.85
C ALA A 811 -3.20 -10.36 24.37
N MET A 812 -3.74 -11.18 25.27
CA MET A 812 -4.42 -12.45 24.98
C MET A 812 -5.77 -12.42 25.66
N ARG A 813 -6.81 -12.92 25.00
CA ARG A 813 -8.17 -12.83 25.52
C ARG A 813 -8.67 -14.21 25.91
N VAL A 814 -8.82 -14.42 27.22
CA VAL A 814 -9.50 -15.56 27.82
C VAL A 814 -10.63 -14.98 28.66
N SER A 815 -11.89 -15.17 28.23
CA SER A 815 -13.02 -14.59 28.96
C SER A 815 -13.37 -15.41 30.20
N LYS A 816 -13.99 -14.77 31.20
CA LYS A 816 -14.53 -15.46 32.38
C LYS A 816 -15.49 -16.57 31.99
N ASP A 817 -16.30 -16.32 30.96
CA ASP A 817 -17.30 -17.27 30.47
C ASP A 817 -16.66 -18.48 29.79
N MET A 818 -15.50 -18.32 29.15
CA MET A 818 -14.73 -19.45 28.62
C MET A 818 -14.12 -20.31 29.73
N MET A 819 -13.68 -19.69 30.82
CA MET A 819 -13.09 -20.39 31.97
C MET A 819 -14.10 -21.22 32.76
N GLU A 820 -15.38 -20.87 32.76
CA GLU A 820 -16.45 -21.62 33.44
C GLU A 820 -16.54 -23.10 33.00
N MET A 821 -16.15 -23.37 31.75
CA MET A 821 -16.15 -24.70 31.16
C MET A 821 -14.89 -25.53 31.49
N LEU A 822 -13.84 -24.90 32.02
CA LEU A 822 -12.56 -25.52 32.34
C LEU A 822 -12.51 -25.84 33.84
N ASP A 823 -12.74 -27.11 34.20
CA ASP A 823 -12.42 -27.62 35.54
C ASP A 823 -10.90 -27.74 35.73
N GLU A 824 -10.45 -28.08 36.94
CA GLU A 824 -9.02 -28.11 37.30
C GLU A 824 -8.18 -28.97 36.34
N ASN A 825 -8.69 -30.15 35.95
CA ASN A 825 -7.97 -31.06 35.06
C ASN A 825 -7.97 -30.55 33.61
N ARG A 826 -9.10 -30.03 33.12
CA ARG A 826 -9.22 -29.49 31.76
C ARG A 826 -8.45 -28.19 31.58
N LEU A 827 -8.28 -27.44 32.65
CA LEU A 827 -7.46 -26.24 32.64
C LEU A 827 -5.98 -26.59 32.43
N LEU A 828 -5.51 -27.66 33.05
CA LEU A 828 -4.15 -28.17 32.82
C LEU A 828 -3.95 -28.59 31.36
N ASP A 829 -4.94 -29.30 30.80
CA ASP A 829 -4.94 -29.68 29.39
C ASP A 829 -4.96 -28.46 28.46
N PHE A 830 -5.79 -27.46 28.75
CA PHE A 830 -5.84 -26.17 28.03
C PHE A 830 -4.46 -25.51 27.99
N LEU A 831 -3.82 -25.36 29.16
CA LEU A 831 -2.49 -24.75 29.27
C LEU A 831 -1.45 -25.55 28.50
N ARG A 832 -1.44 -26.88 28.62
CA ARG A 832 -0.55 -27.75 27.85
C ARG A 832 -0.72 -27.53 26.34
N HIS A 833 -1.96 -27.45 25.86
CA HIS A 833 -2.24 -27.17 24.46
C HIS A 833 -1.75 -25.77 24.04
N CYS A 834 -1.96 -24.74 24.86
CA CYS A 834 -1.44 -23.39 24.58
C CYS A 834 0.08 -23.35 24.45
N PHE A 835 0.82 -23.91 25.44
CA PHE A 835 2.27 -23.89 25.43
C PHE A 835 2.85 -24.69 24.26
N THR A 836 2.31 -25.88 24.01
CA THR A 836 2.81 -26.74 22.93
C THR A 836 2.55 -26.10 21.56
N ALA A 837 1.36 -25.53 21.37
CA ALA A 837 1.03 -24.82 20.13
C ALA A 837 1.93 -23.61 19.90
N PHE A 838 2.17 -22.81 20.94
CA PHE A 838 3.02 -21.63 20.86
C PHE A 838 4.46 -21.98 20.46
N ILE A 839 5.07 -22.99 21.08
CA ILE A 839 6.43 -23.43 20.75
C ILE A 839 6.54 -23.97 19.33
N ILE A 840 5.57 -24.77 18.87
CA ILE A 840 5.56 -25.29 17.50
C ILE A 840 5.47 -24.13 16.50
N LEU A 841 4.49 -23.23 16.67
CA LEU A 841 4.32 -22.10 15.76
C LEU A 841 5.54 -21.16 15.78
N ARG A 842 6.18 -20.99 16.94
CA ARG A 842 7.41 -20.19 17.09
C ARG A 842 8.59 -20.73 16.28
N LYS A 843 8.73 -22.05 16.14
CA LYS A 843 9.77 -22.66 15.29
C LYS A 843 9.59 -22.35 13.80
N HIS A 844 8.36 -22.01 13.39
CA HIS A 844 7.99 -21.67 12.01
C HIS A 844 7.77 -20.16 11.79
N ALA A 845 8.21 -19.29 12.71
CA ALA A 845 8.02 -17.83 12.63
C ALA A 845 8.46 -17.21 11.29
N ASN A 846 9.56 -17.72 10.70
CA ASN A 846 10.07 -17.24 9.42
C ASN A 846 9.08 -17.41 8.26
N VAL A 847 8.33 -18.51 8.23
CA VAL A 847 7.33 -18.76 7.17
C VAL A 847 6.24 -17.69 7.24
N PHE A 848 5.74 -17.39 8.44
CA PHE A 848 4.75 -16.34 8.62
C PHE A 848 5.32 -14.96 8.23
N ALA A 849 6.56 -14.66 8.62
CA ALA A 849 7.22 -13.41 8.24
C ALA A 849 7.35 -13.26 6.71
N ASN A 850 7.76 -14.31 5.99
CA ASN A 850 7.83 -14.32 4.53
C ASN A 850 6.46 -14.07 3.89
N LEU A 851 5.42 -14.74 4.37
CA LEU A 851 4.07 -14.58 3.84
C LEU A 851 3.52 -13.17 4.07
N PHE A 852 3.74 -12.58 5.25
CA PHE A 852 3.33 -11.19 5.50
C PHE A 852 4.18 -10.19 4.71
N SER A 853 5.48 -10.45 4.52
CA SER A 853 6.37 -9.59 3.72
C SER A 853 5.90 -9.46 2.28
N LEU A 854 5.47 -10.56 1.65
CA LEU A 854 4.92 -10.55 0.29
C LEU A 854 3.55 -9.85 0.16
N MET A 855 2.86 -9.62 1.28
CA MET A 855 1.55 -8.95 1.30
C MET A 855 1.63 -7.45 1.62
N LEU A 856 2.82 -6.91 1.93
CA LEU A 856 2.97 -5.50 2.30
C LEU A 856 2.54 -4.54 1.18
N ASP A 857 2.78 -4.92 -0.09
CA ASP A 857 2.43 -4.16 -1.30
C ASP A 857 1.00 -4.37 -1.80
N ALA A 858 0.20 -5.20 -1.14
CA ALA A 858 -1.16 -5.53 -1.60
C ALA A 858 -2.20 -4.43 -1.32
N ASN A 859 -1.81 -3.30 -0.72
CA ASN A 859 -2.71 -2.20 -0.31
C ASN A 859 -3.93 -2.68 0.50
N ILE A 860 -3.72 -3.63 1.42
CA ILE A 860 -4.76 -4.10 2.34
C ILE A 860 -4.93 -3.05 3.47
N PRO A 861 -6.15 -2.62 3.83
CA PRO A 861 -6.38 -1.43 4.67
C PRO A 861 -5.56 -1.37 5.97
N ASP A 862 -5.58 -2.42 6.81
CA ASP A 862 -4.85 -2.39 8.08
C ASP A 862 -3.34 -2.51 7.90
N ILE A 863 -2.89 -3.35 6.96
CA ILE A 863 -1.48 -3.63 6.67
C ILE A 863 -0.80 -2.40 6.06
N ALA A 864 -1.47 -1.73 5.12
CA ALA A 864 -0.96 -0.54 4.44
C ALA A 864 -0.67 0.61 5.42
N LEU A 865 -1.42 0.68 6.51
CA LEU A 865 -1.35 1.78 7.47
C LEU A 865 -0.15 1.66 8.44
N GLU A 866 0.43 0.46 8.61
CA GLU A 866 1.67 0.23 9.38
C GLU A 866 2.65 -0.72 8.66
N ARG A 867 2.85 -0.48 7.36
CA ARG A 867 3.63 -1.34 6.46
C ARG A 867 5.00 -1.76 7.04
N ASP A 868 5.81 -0.80 7.47
CA ASP A 868 7.19 -1.05 7.93
C ASP A 868 7.28 -1.73 9.30
N LYS A 869 6.19 -1.68 10.08
CA LYS A 869 6.12 -2.24 11.43
C LYS A 869 5.37 -3.57 11.48
N THR A 870 4.62 -3.92 10.43
CA THR A 870 3.73 -5.10 10.43
C THR A 870 4.50 -6.39 10.71
N VAL A 871 5.55 -6.68 9.92
CA VAL A 871 6.36 -7.89 10.09
C VAL A 871 7.10 -7.87 11.43
N LYS A 872 7.62 -6.71 11.84
CA LYS A 872 8.31 -6.55 13.12
C LYS A 872 7.39 -6.83 14.32
N LYS A 873 6.18 -6.24 14.34
CA LYS A 873 5.18 -6.47 15.39
C LYS A 873 4.75 -7.94 15.45
N LEU A 874 4.59 -8.59 14.31
CA LEU A 874 4.29 -10.03 14.26
C LEU A 874 5.43 -10.84 14.92
N LEU A 875 6.67 -10.59 14.53
CA LEU A 875 7.84 -11.28 15.09
C LEU A 875 8.06 -11.01 16.58
N GLU A 876 7.77 -9.80 17.04
CA GLU A 876 7.79 -9.45 18.48
C GLU A 876 6.83 -10.33 19.30
N LYS A 877 5.69 -10.76 18.74
CA LYS A 877 4.75 -11.69 19.41
C LYS A 877 5.31 -13.11 19.53
N PHE A 878 6.18 -13.53 18.62
CA PHE A 878 6.82 -14.84 18.68
C PHE A 878 7.94 -14.91 19.73
N ARG A 879 8.42 -13.77 20.25
CA ARG A 879 9.50 -13.72 21.25
C ARG A 879 10.71 -14.57 20.87
N LEU A 880 11.23 -14.33 19.66
CA LEU A 880 12.43 -15.01 19.15
C LEU A 880 13.70 -14.61 19.92
N ASP A 881 13.63 -13.53 20.70
CA ASP A 881 14.67 -13.05 21.61
C ASP A 881 14.87 -13.95 22.85
N LEU A 882 13.86 -14.75 23.22
CA LEU A 882 13.88 -15.63 24.39
C LEU A 882 14.26 -17.07 24.00
N ASP A 883 14.75 -17.85 24.96
CA ASP A 883 14.81 -19.31 24.83
C ASP A 883 13.41 -19.93 25.04
N ASP A 884 13.26 -21.22 24.71
CA ASP A 884 11.95 -21.89 24.77
C ASP A 884 11.36 -21.88 26.20
N GLU A 885 12.19 -22.02 27.24
CA GLU A 885 11.75 -22.00 28.64
C GLU A 885 11.24 -20.62 29.08
N LYS A 886 11.99 -19.55 28.80
CA LYS A 886 11.58 -18.17 29.12
C LYS A 886 10.38 -17.76 28.27
N ALA A 887 10.29 -18.24 27.03
CA ALA A 887 9.14 -17.96 26.16
C ALA A 887 7.85 -18.60 26.73
N ILE A 888 7.92 -19.82 27.27
CA ILE A 888 6.81 -20.46 27.99
C ILE A 888 6.46 -19.67 29.26
N SER A 889 7.46 -19.29 30.06
CA SER A 889 7.23 -18.47 31.26
C SER A 889 6.53 -17.15 30.92
N TYR A 890 6.95 -16.49 29.85
CA TYR A 890 6.32 -15.27 29.38
C TYR A 890 4.87 -15.50 28.93
N LEU A 891 4.58 -16.57 28.18
CA LEU A 891 3.21 -16.89 27.78
C LEU A 891 2.34 -17.21 29.00
N LYS A 892 2.90 -17.89 30.00
CA LYS A 892 2.23 -18.17 31.27
C LYS A 892 1.87 -16.86 31.99
N ASP A 893 2.82 -15.96 32.21
CA ASP A 893 2.58 -14.67 32.85
C ASP A 893 1.50 -13.86 32.10
N LEU A 894 1.45 -14.00 30.78
CA LEU A 894 0.46 -13.35 29.92
C LEU A 894 -0.94 -13.95 30.10
N ILE A 895 -1.06 -15.27 30.17
CA ILE A 895 -2.31 -15.97 30.54
C ILE A 895 -2.73 -15.57 31.97
N ASP A 896 -1.78 -15.48 32.90
CA ASP A 896 -2.01 -15.14 34.31
C ASP A 896 -2.50 -13.70 34.45
N SER A 897 -1.96 -12.76 33.69
CA SER A 897 -2.47 -11.38 33.68
C SER A 897 -3.90 -11.30 33.13
N SER A 898 -4.24 -12.18 32.19
CA SER A 898 -5.56 -12.23 31.56
C SER A 898 -6.61 -12.88 32.48
N ILE A 899 -6.22 -13.92 33.23
CA ILE A 899 -7.10 -14.70 34.11
C ILE A 899 -7.09 -14.19 35.56
N GLY A 900 -5.93 -13.78 36.07
CA GLY A 900 -5.71 -13.29 37.43
C GLY A 900 -6.38 -11.95 37.73
N ALA A 901 -6.73 -11.18 36.69
CA ALA A 901 -7.67 -10.06 36.82
C ALA A 901 -9.12 -10.50 37.14
N ILE A 902 -9.42 -11.81 37.03
CA ILE A 902 -10.78 -12.37 37.00
C ILE A 902 -11.00 -13.47 38.06
N VAL A 903 -10.00 -14.30 38.39
CA VAL A 903 -10.15 -15.46 39.29
C VAL A 903 -8.95 -15.60 40.27
N PRO A 904 -9.11 -15.32 41.58
CA PRO A 904 -8.03 -15.41 42.57
C PRO A 904 -7.51 -16.82 42.89
N GLN A 905 -8.33 -17.86 42.71
CA GLN A 905 -7.99 -19.27 43.02
C GLN A 905 -7.05 -19.92 41.98
N PHE A 906 -6.82 -19.27 40.85
CA PHE A 906 -6.04 -19.80 39.72
C PHE A 906 -4.52 -19.84 39.99
N TYR A 907 -4.03 -18.98 40.87
CA TYR A 907 -2.59 -18.84 41.18
C TYR A 907 -1.97 -20.12 41.78
N ASP A 908 -2.72 -20.87 42.60
CA ASP A 908 -2.21 -22.06 43.29
C ASP A 908 -1.97 -23.24 42.32
N TYR A 909 -2.80 -23.38 41.28
CA TYR A 909 -2.71 -24.48 40.30
C TYR A 909 -1.51 -24.34 39.37
N LEU A 910 -1.20 -23.11 38.97
CA LEU A 910 -0.05 -22.82 38.11
C LEU A 910 1.29 -22.88 38.83
N HIS A 911 1.29 -22.61 40.14
CA HIS A 911 2.44 -22.88 40.98
C HIS A 911 2.75 -24.39 40.98
N ASN A 912 1.73 -25.25 41.09
CA ASN A 912 1.89 -26.71 41.01
C ASN A 912 2.36 -27.21 39.64
N TRP A 913 1.91 -26.60 38.53
CA TRP A 913 2.40 -26.94 37.19
C TRP A 913 3.87 -26.54 36.96
N SER A 914 4.32 -25.40 37.52
CA SER A 914 5.74 -25.00 37.45
C SER A 914 6.69 -25.95 38.18
N LEU A 915 6.18 -26.69 39.17
CA LEU A 915 6.92 -27.73 39.88
C LEU A 915 6.98 -29.05 39.10
N ALA A 916 6.08 -29.28 38.14
CA ALA A 916 6.04 -30.49 37.32
C ALA A 916 6.92 -30.43 36.06
N PHE A 917 7.41 -29.24 35.70
CA PHE A 917 8.31 -28.99 34.57
C PHE A 917 9.77 -28.73 34.96
N ARG A 918 10.07 -28.67 36.28
CA ARG A 918 11.42 -28.87 36.82
C ARG A 918 11.66 -30.36 36.99
#